data_AF-A0A7Y5UVE6-F1
#
_entry.id   AF-A0A7Y5UVE6-F1
#
_cell.length_a   1.000
_cell.length_b   1.000
_cell.length_c   1.000
_cell.angle_alpha   90.00
_cell.angle_beta   90.00
_cell.angle_gamma   90.00
#
_symmetry.space_group_name_H-M   'P 1'
#
loop_
_entity.id
_entity.type
_entity.pdbx_description
1 polymer ?
#
loop_
_entity_poly.entity_id
_entity_poly.type
_entity_poly.pdbx_seq_one_letter_code
_entity_poly.pdbx_strand_id
1 'polypeptide(L)'
;MSRAVNPPAPAEPRPASLRAVLVALAAVGFLAWITPYNDYDLQNTYIAGNLFPTGAMVVLLALALGVNPLLTRYAPRRVFRPHELGLIWCVIAIASGIPAAGLLRYLLPAQTALRYFATPENHWNEQLVPHLKPWMLPLGEEAALTFYSGAASGTVPWSAWRATLVLWFILAAQLFLAVACLTVLLRRQWVERERFAFPLVQLPIAVSGAPRPGQAVNDFLRHPLVWAGASIPMLVHGLNGLNLYFPGVPKIDLHYDVTRHLPTWRPWNAIGGFQFHLYPATIGFAYLLAQEIAFSMWFFRAFELLQRMVMVNTNLATAGNDLKSFAAHEACGAVLALLVMVVLLARPHFREVWRRARGLADPAVDQHEAMRYRTALSGLSLALLGLFATLLQFGLSPLMSLTVLAIGLAMYVAASWGAANAGLMMVQMAFRPSDLLVSAMGSRGFTPSDLVNGSLVENVFWYDLRETLMPSFMNATKMAQETGLQQRAAFRYGALAIALAAGLATVAWLQLVYDRGATQLAPSTFIGHGQRPWREVYARLDPGSAVSGLNLAGTLLGAGMFFGLMALRLRFVAWPLHPIGLVTIYSWTSNQFGPSFFVGWALKAAIDSSDAGNIYRYLPDLEAKWKEYNQVPFCKSHMNGTSALTSMYFALTRDYPPGTEIMVPSYTFFGAILPMRFFGFVPVFVDINPKTATLSVEHAKKVWNPKCRAIMGMHSWGLPCEMDLINDFAKEKGLDVLEDCAHAHGAMHQGKMVGNWSRMAIYSFQATKVLPGIEGGMGIYQTREDFERAAAFGHYEVCGQYVAGSPYAANALAPESDYRRYQGTGLGMKLRMHPLAAVLILQQMEDLAKQNEVINSQVRRINDHVCQLPGLSEPVCRPDQKRVYYSTNMLFVDEKKAGMSRAAVIKALQAEGVSVGAGAYPENHKYAVYAEPQWWHHKLDVPAVLEGCEEVNAKAINVALFRREVPELVAQYIKAFEKVWGQRDQVAKL
;
A
#
# COMPACT_ATOMS: atom_id res chain seq x y z
N MET A 1 3.39 1.82 -24.91
CA MET A 1 3.54 2.95 -23.98
C MET A 1 2.32 3.02 -23.05
N SER A 2 2.35 2.32 -21.92
CA SER A 2 1.27 2.33 -20.91
C SER A 2 1.44 3.54 -19.99
N ARG A 3 0.56 4.53 -20.09
CA ARG A 3 0.46 5.59 -19.07
C ARG A 3 -0.23 5.01 -17.85
N ALA A 4 0.53 4.88 -16.77
CA ALA A 4 0.07 4.43 -15.47
C ALA A 4 -1.19 5.22 -15.04
N VAL A 5 -2.20 4.46 -14.61
CA VAL A 5 -3.39 4.97 -13.93
C VAL A 5 -2.92 5.62 -12.63
N ASN A 6 -2.91 6.96 -12.58
CA ASN A 6 -2.75 7.66 -11.31
C ASN A 6 -4.08 7.54 -10.54
N PRO A 7 -4.06 7.12 -9.26
CA PRO A 7 -5.27 7.05 -8.42
C PRO A 7 -5.91 8.44 -8.26
N PRO A 8 -7.21 8.53 -7.87
CA PRO A 8 -7.90 9.79 -7.66
C PRO A 8 -7.11 10.70 -6.70
N ALA A 9 -7.16 12.02 -6.95
CA ALA A 9 -6.48 13.00 -6.10
C ALA A 9 -7.01 12.84 -4.66
N PRO A 10 -6.13 12.58 -3.67
CA PRO A 10 -6.55 12.49 -2.28
C PRO A 10 -7.21 13.81 -1.86
N ALA A 11 -8.25 13.73 -1.02
CA ALA A 11 -8.82 14.91 -0.38
C ALA A 11 -7.69 15.78 0.20
N GLU A 12 -7.78 17.11 0.06
CA GLU A 12 -6.69 17.99 0.48
C GLU A 12 -6.27 17.70 1.93
N PRO A 13 -4.95 17.48 2.17
CA PRO A 13 -4.48 17.13 3.49
C PRO A 13 -4.74 18.27 4.47
N ARG A 14 -5.24 17.91 5.65
CA ARG A 14 -5.68 18.86 6.68
C ARG A 14 -4.50 19.39 7.50
N PRO A 15 -4.52 20.67 7.90
CA PRO A 15 -3.47 21.27 8.72
C PRO A 15 -3.48 20.70 10.15
N ALA A 16 -2.40 20.96 10.87
CA ALA A 16 -2.26 20.57 12.27
C ALA A 16 -3.25 21.32 13.17
N SER A 17 -3.85 20.59 14.10
CA SER A 17 -4.68 21.17 15.16
C SER A 17 -3.81 21.53 16.36
N LEU A 18 -3.91 22.77 16.87
CA LEU A 18 -3.11 23.24 17.99
C LEU A 18 -3.25 22.35 19.23
N ARG A 19 -4.47 21.91 19.55
CA ARG A 19 -4.71 21.00 20.69
C ARG A 19 -3.99 19.66 20.53
N ALA A 20 -3.96 19.12 19.31
CA ALA A 20 -3.30 17.84 19.04
C ALA A 20 -1.78 17.99 19.16
N VAL A 21 -1.22 19.11 18.71
CA VAL A 21 0.19 19.46 18.90
C VAL A 21 0.53 19.55 20.39
N LEU A 22 -0.28 20.27 21.19
CA LEU A 22 -0.02 20.42 22.63
C LEU A 22 -0.07 19.08 23.36
N VAL A 23 -1.06 18.23 23.07
CA VAL A 23 -1.15 16.87 23.63
C VAL A 23 0.06 16.03 23.23
N ALA A 24 0.47 16.09 21.96
CA ALA A 24 1.63 15.35 21.48
C ALA A 24 2.92 15.77 22.18
N LEU A 25 3.18 17.08 22.30
CA LEU A 25 4.39 17.59 22.96
C LEU A 25 4.38 17.31 24.47
N ALA A 26 3.23 17.42 25.13
CA ALA A 26 3.10 17.05 26.55
C ALA A 26 3.38 15.56 26.76
N ALA A 27 2.83 14.69 25.89
CA ALA A 27 3.10 13.26 25.93
C ALA A 27 4.59 12.95 25.67
N VAL A 28 5.21 13.61 24.69
CA VAL A 28 6.66 13.48 24.45
C VAL A 28 7.47 13.89 25.67
N GLY A 29 7.14 15.03 26.29
CA GLY A 29 7.84 15.50 27.49
C GLY A 29 7.72 14.52 28.66
N PHE A 30 6.51 14.01 28.92
CA PHE A 30 6.28 13.00 29.93
C PHE A 30 7.04 11.70 29.65
N LEU A 31 6.93 11.16 28.43
CA LEU A 31 7.62 9.92 28.03
C LEU A 31 9.13 10.09 28.11
N ALA A 32 9.69 11.21 27.63
CA ALA A 32 11.12 11.51 27.70
C ALA A 32 11.65 11.56 29.15
N TRP A 33 10.83 12.06 30.08
CA TRP A 33 11.19 12.13 31.50
C TRP A 33 11.10 10.78 32.21
N ILE A 34 10.06 9.99 31.94
CA ILE A 34 9.82 8.73 32.67
C ILE A 34 10.62 7.55 32.11
N THR A 35 11.00 7.57 30.82
CA THR A 35 11.73 6.47 30.17
C THR A 35 12.98 6.05 30.95
N PRO A 36 13.88 6.94 31.39
CA PRO A 36 15.11 6.51 32.08
C PRO A 36 14.82 5.78 33.39
N TYR A 37 13.82 6.26 34.14
CA TYR A 37 13.36 5.65 35.39
C TYR A 37 12.71 4.28 35.16
N ASN A 38 11.78 4.18 34.21
CA ASN A 38 11.11 2.92 33.91
C ASN A 38 12.07 1.86 33.32
N ASP A 39 12.89 2.25 32.35
CA ASP A 39 13.65 1.31 31.54
C ASP A 39 14.98 0.91 32.20
N TYR A 40 15.56 1.77 33.05
CA TYR A 40 16.90 1.52 33.62
C TYR A 40 16.98 1.46 35.15
N ASP A 41 16.07 2.11 35.88
CA ASP A 41 15.98 1.95 37.35
C ASP A 41 15.06 0.77 37.69
N LEU A 42 13.78 0.86 37.30
CA LEU A 42 12.80 -0.20 37.55
C LEU A 42 12.99 -1.43 36.66
N GLN A 43 13.66 -1.28 35.51
CA GLN A 43 13.89 -2.34 34.53
C GLN A 43 12.59 -3.03 34.08
N ASN A 44 11.52 -2.24 33.93
CA ASN A 44 10.24 -2.69 33.42
C ASN A 44 10.28 -2.88 31.89
N THR A 45 9.11 -3.15 31.29
CA THR A 45 8.98 -3.18 29.83
C THR A 45 9.38 -1.82 29.25
N TYR A 46 10.29 -1.83 28.27
CA TYR A 46 10.79 -0.64 27.61
C TYR A 46 9.65 0.22 27.05
N ILE A 47 9.57 1.47 27.49
CA ILE A 47 8.66 2.49 26.93
C ILE A 47 9.10 2.86 25.52
N ALA A 48 10.42 2.96 25.36
CA ALA A 48 11.13 3.19 24.12
C ALA A 48 12.16 2.05 23.95
N GLY A 49 11.99 1.21 22.93
CA GLY A 49 12.96 0.15 22.66
C GLY A 49 12.89 -0.48 21.26
N ASN A 50 12.04 0.01 20.36
CA ASN A 50 11.85 -0.54 19.02
C ASN A 50 11.12 0.47 18.09
N LEU A 51 10.99 0.14 16.79
CA LEU A 51 10.37 0.97 15.74
C LEU A 51 8.83 1.02 15.80
N PHE A 52 8.23 0.35 16.78
CA PHE A 52 6.82 0.40 17.14
C PHE A 52 6.67 0.83 18.62
N PRO A 53 6.89 2.12 18.94
CA PRO A 53 7.12 2.55 20.31
C PRO A 53 5.88 2.29 21.20
N THR A 54 6.06 1.50 22.26
CA THR A 54 4.98 1.15 23.20
C THR A 54 4.31 2.40 23.76
N GLY A 55 5.11 3.41 24.14
CA GLY A 55 4.59 4.68 24.66
C GLY A 55 3.64 5.40 23.69
N ALA A 56 3.94 5.39 22.38
CA ALA A 56 3.08 5.99 21.37
C ALA A 56 1.72 5.27 21.27
N MET A 57 1.73 3.93 21.36
CA MET A 57 0.50 3.14 21.34
C MET A 57 -0.33 3.28 22.61
N VAL A 58 0.29 3.35 23.78
CA VAL A 58 -0.42 3.57 25.05
C VAL A 58 -1.15 4.91 25.01
N VAL A 59 -0.49 5.99 24.57
CA VAL A 59 -1.12 7.30 24.42
C VAL A 59 -2.27 7.24 23.40
N LEU A 60 -2.04 6.59 22.26
CA LEU A 60 -3.07 6.47 21.22
C LEU A 60 -4.29 5.68 21.71
N LEU A 61 -4.10 4.56 22.39
CA LEU A 61 -5.17 3.73 22.96
C LEU A 61 -5.90 4.46 24.10
N ALA A 62 -5.18 5.17 24.98
CA ALA A 62 -5.79 5.97 26.03
C ALA A 62 -6.70 7.07 25.45
N LEU A 63 -6.29 7.69 24.35
CA LEU A 63 -7.10 8.67 23.63
C LEU A 63 -8.30 8.00 22.93
N ALA A 64 -8.10 6.86 22.26
CA ALA A 64 -9.14 6.21 21.46
C ALA A 64 -10.20 5.46 22.30
N LEU A 65 -9.81 4.83 23.41
CA LEU A 65 -10.68 4.03 24.28
C LEU A 65 -11.13 4.75 25.55
N GLY A 66 -10.34 5.71 26.04
CA GLY A 66 -10.66 6.48 27.25
C GLY A 66 -11.27 7.84 26.91
N VAL A 67 -10.46 8.71 26.30
CA VAL A 67 -10.82 10.13 26.11
C VAL A 67 -11.92 10.33 25.06
N ASN A 68 -11.76 9.75 23.87
CA ASN A 68 -12.72 9.94 22.78
C ASN A 68 -14.13 9.44 23.12
N PRO A 69 -14.34 8.27 23.74
CA PRO A 69 -15.67 7.82 24.15
C PRO A 69 -16.33 8.78 25.15
N LEU A 70 -15.58 9.30 26.11
CA LEU A 70 -16.06 10.31 27.06
C LEU A 70 -16.42 11.62 26.35
N LEU A 71 -15.57 12.08 25.42
CA LEU A 71 -15.85 13.27 24.62
C LEU A 71 -17.05 13.08 23.70
N THR A 72 -17.24 11.90 23.10
CA THR A 72 -18.41 11.59 22.29
C THR A 72 -19.70 11.70 23.10
N ARG A 73 -19.65 11.34 24.40
CA ARG A 73 -20.80 11.45 25.31
C ARG A 73 -21.06 12.87 25.81
N TYR A 74 -20.01 13.59 26.22
CA TYR A 74 -20.17 14.86 26.95
C TYR A 74 -19.80 16.12 26.16
N ALA A 75 -18.98 16.01 25.11
CA ALA A 75 -18.54 17.14 24.30
C ALA A 75 -18.21 16.72 22.84
N PRO A 76 -19.21 16.34 22.01
CA PRO A 76 -18.99 15.75 20.69
C PRO A 76 -18.14 16.61 19.74
N ARG A 77 -18.23 17.95 19.87
CA ARG A 77 -17.43 18.90 19.09
C ARG A 77 -15.93 18.85 19.40
N ARG A 78 -15.55 18.28 20.56
CA ARG A 78 -14.16 18.19 21.03
C ARG A 78 -13.53 16.81 20.80
N VAL A 79 -14.21 15.83 20.23
CA VAL A 79 -13.65 14.51 19.90
C VAL A 79 -12.40 14.67 19.01
N PHE A 80 -11.35 13.89 19.26
CA PHE A 80 -10.16 13.88 18.41
C PHE A 80 -10.47 13.15 17.11
N ARG A 81 -10.20 13.83 16.00
CA ARG A 81 -10.41 13.30 14.64
C ARG A 81 -9.23 12.42 14.21
N PRO A 82 -9.38 11.55 13.18
CA PRO A 82 -8.32 10.66 12.73
C PRO A 82 -6.98 11.35 12.43
N HIS A 83 -6.98 12.48 11.70
CA HIS A 83 -5.76 13.27 11.44
C HIS A 83 -5.10 13.86 12.70
N GLU A 84 -5.86 14.10 13.78
CA GLU A 84 -5.31 14.60 15.06
C GLU A 84 -4.67 13.48 15.86
N LEU A 85 -5.33 12.31 15.93
CA LEU A 85 -4.75 11.10 16.52
C LEU A 85 -3.50 10.66 15.76
N GLY A 86 -3.54 10.72 14.43
CA GLY A 86 -2.39 10.47 13.57
C GLY A 86 -1.23 11.43 13.82
N LEU A 87 -1.51 12.73 13.97
CA LEU A 87 -0.47 13.72 14.33
C LEU A 87 0.19 13.39 15.68
N ILE A 88 -0.62 13.08 16.71
CA ILE A 88 -0.12 12.75 18.05
C ILE A 88 0.81 11.54 17.97
N TRP A 89 0.38 10.46 17.31
CA TRP A 89 1.20 9.26 17.16
C TRP A 89 2.49 9.55 16.37
N CYS A 90 2.41 10.28 15.25
CA CYS A 90 3.58 10.62 14.44
C CYS A 90 4.65 11.39 15.25
N VAL A 91 4.23 12.41 16.00
CA VAL A 91 5.15 13.26 16.76
C VAL A 91 5.83 12.47 17.89
N ILE A 92 5.07 11.60 18.59
CA ILE A 92 5.64 10.74 19.62
C ILE A 92 6.59 9.70 19.02
N ALA A 93 6.19 9.03 17.94
CA ALA A 93 7.00 7.98 17.31
C ALA A 93 8.32 8.52 16.71
N ILE A 94 8.33 9.76 16.23
CA ILE A 94 9.56 10.42 15.77
C ILE A 94 10.51 10.67 16.95
N ALA A 95 10.02 11.15 18.10
CA ALA A 95 10.88 11.50 19.23
C ALA A 95 11.20 10.34 20.18
N SER A 96 10.50 9.21 20.07
CA SER A 96 10.52 8.14 21.07
C SER A 96 11.89 7.49 21.28
N GLY A 97 12.72 7.41 20.24
CA GLY A 97 14.05 6.78 20.35
C GLY A 97 15.08 7.61 21.11
N ILE A 98 14.87 8.92 21.25
CA ILE A 98 15.86 9.86 21.82
C ILE A 98 16.23 9.51 23.26
N PRO A 99 15.28 9.25 24.19
CA PRO A 99 15.60 8.89 25.56
C PRO A 99 16.26 7.51 25.71
N ALA A 100 16.31 6.70 24.66
CA ALA A 100 16.73 5.30 24.70
C ALA A 100 17.79 4.99 23.63
N ALA A 101 17.63 3.91 22.84
CA ALA A 101 18.65 3.39 21.92
C ALA A 101 18.89 4.29 20.70
N GLY A 102 18.02 5.26 20.43
CA GLY A 102 18.18 6.21 19.33
C GLY A 102 19.21 7.32 19.61
N LEU A 103 19.56 7.58 20.88
CA LEU A 103 20.62 8.54 21.23
C LEU A 103 21.23 8.31 22.63
N LEU A 104 20.48 8.56 23.71
CA LEU A 104 21.08 8.75 25.04
C LEU A 104 21.68 7.49 25.65
N ARG A 105 21.10 6.31 25.36
CA ARG A 105 21.59 5.01 25.89
C ARG A 105 23.04 4.71 25.50
N TYR A 106 23.45 5.12 24.30
CA TYR A 106 24.81 4.88 23.80
C TYR A 106 25.72 6.10 23.90
N LEU A 107 25.14 7.28 24.15
CA LEU A 107 25.88 8.53 24.31
C LEU A 107 26.47 8.67 25.72
N LEU A 108 25.63 8.67 26.76
CA LEU A 108 26.07 9.05 28.12
C LEU A 108 26.99 7.99 28.75
N PRO A 109 26.66 6.68 28.75
CA PRO A 109 27.53 5.68 29.38
C PRO A 109 28.87 5.52 28.67
N ALA A 110 28.91 5.58 27.34
CA ALA A 110 30.16 5.41 26.60
C ALA A 110 31.18 6.51 26.93
N GLN A 111 30.73 7.75 27.16
CA GLN A 111 31.61 8.87 27.46
C GLN A 111 32.25 8.80 28.85
N THR A 112 31.57 8.24 29.84
CA THR A 112 32.08 8.16 31.22
C THR A 112 32.80 6.83 31.49
N ALA A 113 32.41 5.76 30.80
CA ALA A 113 32.97 4.42 30.99
C ALA A 113 34.48 4.34 30.80
N LEU A 114 35.04 5.07 29.82
CA LEU A 114 36.48 5.03 29.55
C LEU A 114 37.30 5.45 30.77
N ARG A 115 36.93 6.57 31.39
CA ARG A 115 37.66 7.12 32.55
C ARG A 115 37.40 6.33 33.83
N TYR A 116 36.18 5.81 34.00
CA TYR A 116 35.82 5.07 35.21
C TYR A 116 36.40 3.65 35.24
N PHE A 117 36.42 2.95 34.10
CA PHE A 117 36.87 1.56 34.00
C PHE A 117 38.31 1.41 33.49
N ALA A 118 39.04 2.51 33.26
CA ALA A 118 40.46 2.41 32.95
C ALA A 118 41.22 1.88 34.18
N THR A 119 41.99 0.81 33.98
CA THR A 119 42.82 0.22 35.02
C THR A 119 44.24 0.01 34.50
N PRO A 120 45.24 -0.14 35.39
CA PRO A 120 46.61 -0.49 35.00
C PRO A 120 46.72 -1.82 34.24
N GLU A 121 45.71 -2.70 34.30
CA GLU A 121 45.72 -3.99 33.59
C GLU A 121 45.16 -3.91 32.17
N ASN A 122 44.25 -2.96 31.89
CA ASN A 122 43.65 -2.81 30.55
C ASN A 122 44.32 -1.72 29.70
N HIS A 123 45.21 -0.92 30.30
CA HIS A 123 46.01 0.12 29.65
C HIS A 123 45.18 1.19 28.93
N TRP A 124 43.88 1.33 29.24
CA TRP A 124 43.00 2.25 28.49
C TRP A 124 43.39 3.72 28.64
N ASN A 125 43.85 4.13 29.84
CA ASN A 125 44.31 5.49 30.07
C ASN A 125 45.57 5.82 29.25
N GLU A 126 46.46 4.86 29.05
CA GLU A 126 47.72 5.06 28.33
C GLU A 126 47.53 4.97 26.81
N GLN A 127 46.66 4.05 26.35
CA GLN A 127 46.53 3.69 24.93
C GLN A 127 45.34 4.35 24.21
N LEU A 128 44.29 4.78 24.93
CA LEU A 128 43.07 5.31 24.30
C LEU A 128 42.88 6.81 24.56
N VAL A 129 43.07 7.27 25.80
CA VAL A 129 42.82 8.66 26.22
C VAL A 129 43.66 9.69 25.44
N PRO A 130 44.95 9.48 25.11
CA PRO A 130 45.75 10.47 24.37
C PRO A 130 45.23 10.80 22.96
N HIS A 131 44.41 9.91 22.38
CA HIS A 131 43.87 10.07 21.05
C HIS A 131 42.50 10.79 21.03
N LEU A 132 41.88 10.98 22.19
CA LEU A 132 40.58 11.66 22.34
C LEU A 132 40.76 13.17 22.55
N LYS A 133 39.88 13.97 21.94
CA LYS A 133 39.84 15.40 22.21
C LYS A 133 39.16 15.68 23.56
N PRO A 134 39.63 16.65 24.37
CA PRO A 134 39.11 16.90 25.72
C PRO A 134 37.61 17.19 25.79
N TRP A 135 37.03 17.75 24.73
CA TRP A 135 35.61 18.10 24.63
C TRP A 135 34.70 16.95 24.17
N MET A 136 35.26 15.78 23.82
CA MET A 136 34.47 14.58 23.45
C MET A 136 33.94 13.81 24.65
N LEU A 137 34.56 14.00 25.81
CA LEU A 137 34.21 13.41 27.10
C LEU A 137 33.85 14.53 28.10
N PRO A 138 33.07 14.26 29.16
CA PRO A 138 32.85 15.22 30.22
C PRO A 138 34.18 15.58 30.93
N LEU A 139 34.31 16.83 31.38
CA LEU A 139 35.54 17.34 32.00
C LEU A 139 35.70 16.83 33.44
N GLY A 140 36.87 16.24 33.75
CA GLY A 140 37.28 15.84 35.10
C GLY A 140 37.03 14.36 35.44
N GLU A 141 37.96 13.73 36.15
CA GLU A 141 37.82 12.35 36.63
C GLU A 141 36.69 12.20 37.66
N GLU A 142 36.50 13.22 38.48
CA GLU A 142 35.43 13.28 39.49
C GLU A 142 34.04 13.15 38.86
N ALA A 143 33.80 13.75 37.68
CA ALA A 143 32.52 13.67 36.99
C ALA A 143 32.19 12.25 36.53
N ALA A 144 33.20 11.48 36.08
CA ALA A 144 33.02 10.07 35.69
C ALA A 144 32.89 9.16 36.92
N LEU A 145 33.64 9.43 37.99
CA LEU A 145 33.56 8.67 39.24
C LEU A 145 32.20 8.82 39.90
N THR A 146 31.72 10.06 40.07
CA THR A 146 30.40 10.36 40.65
C THR A 146 29.23 9.94 39.76
N PHE A 147 29.43 9.81 38.43
CA PHE A 147 28.44 9.20 37.54
C PHE A 147 28.19 7.72 37.88
N TYR A 148 29.23 6.95 38.21
CA TYR A 148 29.08 5.52 38.52
C TYR A 148 28.81 5.22 39.99
N SER A 149 29.37 6.01 40.90
CA SER A 149 29.22 5.85 42.35
C SER A 149 28.03 6.60 42.95
N GLY A 150 27.46 7.59 42.23
CA GLY A 150 26.48 8.53 42.75
C GLY A 150 27.17 9.76 43.39
N ALA A 151 26.50 10.92 43.34
CA ALA A 151 26.96 12.12 44.02
C ALA A 151 26.32 12.20 45.41
N ALA A 152 27.10 12.54 46.45
CA ALA A 152 26.59 12.65 47.83
C ALA A 152 25.43 13.65 47.98
N SER A 153 25.37 14.68 47.13
CA SER A 153 24.30 15.68 47.06
C SER A 153 23.22 15.38 46.01
N GLY A 154 23.40 14.34 45.18
CA GLY A 154 22.57 14.06 44.00
C GLY A 154 22.64 15.14 42.90
N THR A 155 23.53 16.14 43.02
CA THR A 155 23.59 17.28 42.09
C THR A 155 24.44 16.96 40.86
N VAL A 156 23.88 17.20 39.67
CA VAL A 156 24.58 17.02 38.40
C VAL A 156 25.65 18.11 38.19
N PRO A 157 26.92 17.77 37.90
CA PRO A 157 27.99 18.73 37.61
C PRO A 157 27.86 19.30 36.19
N TRP A 158 26.91 20.21 35.97
CA TRP A 158 26.60 20.77 34.63
C TRP A 158 27.78 21.45 33.92
N SER A 159 28.73 22.01 34.67
CA SER A 159 29.95 22.61 34.12
C SER A 159 30.83 21.59 33.40
N ALA A 160 30.83 20.33 33.85
CA ALA A 160 31.58 19.24 33.23
C ALA A 160 30.94 18.72 31.95
N TRP A 161 29.60 18.77 31.85
CA TRP A 161 28.83 18.17 30.75
C TRP A 161 28.50 19.13 29.60
N ARG A 162 28.34 20.43 29.88
CA ARG A 162 27.79 21.40 28.91
C ARG A 162 28.50 21.40 27.54
N ALA A 163 29.83 21.39 27.53
CA ALA A 163 30.62 21.47 26.29
C ALA A 163 30.44 20.19 25.44
N THR A 164 30.53 19.03 26.10
CA THR A 164 30.37 17.71 25.49
C THR A 164 28.97 17.54 24.93
N LEU A 165 27.93 17.83 25.72
CA LEU A 165 26.53 17.67 25.30
C LEU A 165 26.18 18.55 24.09
N VAL A 166 26.58 19.82 24.09
CA VAL A 166 26.31 20.74 22.97
C VAL A 166 26.90 20.21 21.66
N LEU A 167 28.15 19.76 21.69
CA LEU A 167 28.83 19.21 20.52
C LEU A 167 28.14 17.95 19.98
N TRP A 168 27.83 17.00 20.85
CA TRP A 168 27.16 15.76 20.45
C TRP A 168 25.73 15.99 19.95
N PHE A 169 25.01 16.97 20.50
CA PHE A 169 23.70 17.36 19.99
C PHE A 169 23.76 18.09 18.66
N ILE A 170 24.82 18.86 18.37
CA ILE A 170 25.05 19.41 17.03
C ILE A 170 25.24 18.26 16.03
N LEU A 171 26.09 17.28 16.36
CA LEU A 171 26.35 16.12 15.51
C LEU A 171 25.07 15.29 15.29
N ALA A 172 24.31 15.03 16.35
CA ALA A 172 23.02 14.34 16.27
C ALA A 172 22.02 15.12 15.41
N ALA A 173 21.89 16.44 15.61
CA ALA A 173 20.99 17.29 14.83
C ALA A 173 21.34 17.29 13.33
N GLN A 174 22.63 17.30 12.99
CA GLN A 174 23.08 17.18 11.60
C GLN A 174 22.70 15.82 11.00
N LEU A 175 22.94 14.71 11.72
CA LEU A 175 22.54 13.37 11.26
C LEU A 175 21.02 13.25 11.11
N PHE A 176 20.27 13.77 12.07
CA PHE A 176 18.81 13.71 12.10
C PHE A 176 18.20 14.55 10.97
N LEU A 177 18.81 15.69 10.64
CA LEU A 177 18.46 16.47 9.45
C LEU A 177 18.75 15.68 8.16
N ALA A 178 19.93 15.05 8.05
CA ALA A 178 20.29 14.25 6.87
C ALA A 178 19.26 13.13 6.62
N VAL A 179 18.88 12.37 7.65
CA VAL A 179 17.92 11.26 7.50
C VAL A 179 16.48 11.74 7.29
N ALA A 180 16.08 12.90 7.84
CA ALA A 180 14.79 13.52 7.53
C ALA A 180 14.73 13.96 6.06
N CYS A 181 15.81 14.54 5.53
CA CYS A 181 15.92 14.88 4.11
C CYS A 181 15.89 13.63 3.22
N LEU A 182 16.65 12.59 3.54
CA LEU A 182 16.63 11.32 2.80
C LEU A 182 15.23 10.68 2.79
N THR A 183 14.51 10.76 3.91
CA THR A 183 13.12 10.27 3.98
C THR A 183 12.25 10.97 2.95
N VAL A 184 12.31 12.30 2.83
CA VAL A 184 11.53 13.04 1.83
C VAL A 184 11.91 12.64 0.40
N LEU A 185 13.21 12.44 0.13
CA LEU A 185 13.69 12.08 -1.20
C LEU A 185 13.27 10.67 -1.62
N LEU A 186 13.13 9.74 -0.67
CA LEU A 186 12.77 8.33 -0.92
C LEU A 186 11.27 8.02 -0.75
N ARG A 187 10.54 8.81 0.05
CA ARG A 187 9.14 8.55 0.43
C ARG A 187 8.26 8.25 -0.77
N ARG A 188 8.29 9.10 -1.80
CA ARG A 188 7.42 8.89 -2.96
C ARG A 188 7.74 7.62 -3.75
N GLN A 189 9.03 7.27 -3.85
CA GLN A 189 9.45 6.02 -4.49
C GLN A 189 8.88 4.82 -3.71
N TRP A 190 9.03 4.77 -2.40
CA TRP A 190 8.60 3.61 -1.60
C TRP A 190 7.10 3.57 -1.33
N VAL A 191 6.47 4.71 -1.06
CA VAL A 191 5.05 4.80 -0.69
C VAL A 191 4.12 4.76 -1.91
N GLU A 192 4.44 5.46 -3.00
CA GLU A 192 3.53 5.60 -4.15
C GLU A 192 3.89 4.68 -5.32
N ARG A 193 5.18 4.57 -5.65
CA ARG A 193 5.63 3.80 -6.84
C ARG A 193 5.78 2.32 -6.52
N GLU A 194 6.52 1.99 -5.46
CA GLU A 194 6.75 0.62 -5.02
C GLU A 194 5.65 0.10 -4.08
N ARG A 195 4.82 0.99 -3.52
CA ARG A 195 3.66 0.68 -2.67
C ARG A 195 3.99 -0.29 -1.53
N PHE A 196 5.03 0.02 -0.75
CA PHE A 196 5.37 -0.75 0.44
C PHE A 196 4.17 -0.91 1.38
N ALA A 197 4.13 -2.01 2.12
CA ALA A 197 3.00 -2.39 2.96
C ALA A 197 2.88 -1.59 4.27
N PHE A 198 3.99 -1.09 4.81
CA PHE A 198 4.09 -0.44 6.12
C PHE A 198 3.36 -1.17 7.26
N PRO A 199 3.70 -2.45 7.54
CA PRO A 199 2.95 -3.25 8.52
C PRO A 199 2.87 -2.62 9.92
N LEU A 200 3.94 -1.93 10.35
CA LEU A 200 4.02 -1.28 11.66
C LEU A 200 3.01 -0.13 11.85
N VAL A 201 2.49 0.44 10.76
CA VAL A 201 1.55 1.58 10.82
C VAL A 201 0.09 1.12 10.77
N GLN A 202 -0.16 -0.13 10.37
CA GLN A 202 -1.51 -0.67 10.17
C GLN A 202 -2.36 -0.62 11.45
N LEU A 203 -1.78 -1.06 12.58
CA LEU A 203 -2.47 -1.04 13.87
C LEU A 203 -2.77 0.40 14.35
N PRO A 204 -1.81 1.35 14.34
CA PRO A 204 -2.10 2.77 14.61
C PRO A 204 -3.20 3.37 13.74
N ILE A 205 -3.23 3.04 12.44
CA ILE A 205 -4.28 3.49 11.51
C ILE A 205 -5.64 2.93 11.94
N ALA A 206 -5.72 1.62 12.21
CA ALA A 206 -6.95 0.95 12.64
C ALA A 206 -7.50 1.55 13.94
N VAL A 207 -6.62 1.83 14.92
CA VAL A 207 -6.99 2.48 16.19
C VAL A 207 -7.43 3.94 15.98
N SER A 208 -6.86 4.64 15.00
CA SER A 208 -7.19 6.04 14.69
C SER A 208 -8.46 6.22 13.83
N GLY A 209 -9.08 5.12 13.39
CA GLY A 209 -10.28 5.14 12.56
C GLY A 209 -11.45 5.88 13.22
N ALA A 210 -12.26 6.56 12.41
CA ALA A 210 -13.43 7.27 12.91
C ALA A 210 -14.57 6.30 13.29
N PRO A 211 -15.28 6.53 14.42
CA PRO A 211 -16.48 5.76 14.75
C PRO A 211 -17.64 6.10 13.82
N ARG A 212 -18.55 5.13 13.61
CA ARG A 212 -19.83 5.38 12.90
C ARG A 212 -20.71 6.34 13.72
N PRO A 213 -21.64 7.08 13.08
CA PRO A 213 -22.61 7.90 13.79
C PRO A 213 -23.33 7.10 14.89
N GLY A 214 -23.39 7.65 16.11
CA GLY A 214 -24.01 7.00 17.27
C GLY A 214 -23.11 5.99 18.01
N GLN A 215 -21.87 5.77 17.58
CA GLN A 215 -20.93 4.88 18.26
C GLN A 215 -19.82 5.65 19.00
N ALA A 216 -19.37 5.13 20.15
CA ALA A 216 -18.34 5.76 20.97
C ALA A 216 -16.91 5.42 20.54
N VAL A 217 -16.72 4.21 19.98
CA VAL A 217 -15.43 3.66 19.50
C VAL A 217 -15.60 3.12 18.08
N ASN A 218 -14.50 2.97 17.34
CA ASN A 218 -14.53 2.54 15.94
C ASN A 218 -14.78 1.02 15.77
N ASP A 219 -15.08 0.62 14.54
CA ASP A 219 -15.43 -0.76 14.20
C ASP A 219 -14.35 -1.77 14.59
N PHE A 220 -13.07 -1.40 14.45
CA PHE A 220 -11.93 -2.25 14.82
C PHE A 220 -11.92 -2.55 16.33
N LEU A 221 -12.02 -1.51 17.16
CA LEU A 221 -12.01 -1.65 18.63
C LEU A 221 -13.28 -2.28 19.19
N ARG A 222 -14.36 -2.38 18.42
CA ARG A 222 -15.59 -3.09 18.82
C ARG A 222 -15.57 -4.57 18.48
N HIS A 223 -14.66 -5.00 17.62
CA HIS A 223 -14.67 -6.36 17.11
C HIS A 223 -14.27 -7.35 18.21
N PRO A 224 -15.07 -8.38 18.53
CA PRO A 224 -14.82 -9.27 19.67
C PRO A 224 -13.51 -10.06 19.53
N LEU A 225 -13.11 -10.43 18.30
CA LEU A 225 -11.86 -11.14 18.05
C LEU A 225 -10.61 -10.31 18.41
N VAL A 226 -10.68 -8.98 18.34
CA VAL A 226 -9.56 -8.11 18.74
C VAL A 226 -9.28 -8.28 20.23
N TRP A 227 -10.34 -8.32 21.05
CA TRP A 227 -10.23 -8.48 22.49
C TRP A 227 -9.89 -9.92 22.91
N ALA A 228 -10.40 -10.92 22.20
CA ALA A 228 -9.99 -12.32 22.40
C ALA A 228 -8.49 -12.53 22.11
N GLY A 229 -7.97 -11.87 21.07
CA GLY A 229 -6.53 -11.87 20.79
C GLY A 229 -5.73 -11.11 21.85
N ALA A 230 -6.20 -9.93 22.26
CA ALA A 230 -5.54 -9.09 23.26
C ALA A 230 -5.49 -9.72 24.66
N SER A 231 -6.48 -10.55 25.03
CA SER A 231 -6.52 -11.18 26.35
C SER A 231 -5.35 -12.14 26.59
N ILE A 232 -4.81 -12.79 25.55
CA ILE A 232 -3.70 -13.74 25.69
C ILE A 232 -2.43 -13.05 26.23
N PRO A 233 -1.84 -12.03 25.56
CA PRO A 233 -0.69 -11.32 26.10
C PRO A 233 -1.03 -10.60 27.40
N MET A 234 -2.25 -10.05 27.57
CA MET A 234 -2.64 -9.39 28.82
C MET A 234 -2.61 -10.36 30.02
N LEU A 235 -3.07 -11.60 29.84
CA LEU A 235 -3.02 -12.62 30.89
C LEU A 235 -1.59 -13.05 31.19
N VAL A 236 -0.78 -13.32 30.16
CA VAL A 236 0.62 -13.74 30.35
C VAL A 236 1.44 -12.65 31.04
N HIS A 237 1.39 -11.40 30.54
CA HIS A 237 2.10 -10.29 31.14
C HIS A 237 1.53 -9.90 32.50
N GLY A 238 0.20 -9.99 32.69
CA GLY A 238 -0.46 -9.73 33.97
C GLY A 238 -0.03 -10.71 35.05
N LEU A 239 -0.04 -12.02 34.77
CA LEU A 239 0.41 -13.04 35.71
C LEU A 239 1.90 -12.93 36.02
N ASN A 240 2.74 -12.73 35.00
CA ASN A 240 4.18 -12.57 35.20
C ASN A 240 4.52 -11.28 35.96
N GLY A 241 3.81 -10.19 35.70
CA GLY A 241 3.94 -8.94 36.44
C GLY A 241 3.48 -9.06 37.88
N LEU A 242 2.36 -9.77 38.14
CA LEU A 242 1.92 -10.06 39.50
C LEU A 242 2.89 -10.98 40.24
N ASN A 243 3.45 -12.01 39.59
CA ASN A 243 4.46 -12.90 40.17
C ASN A 243 5.70 -12.13 40.67
N LEU A 244 6.11 -11.07 39.96
CA LEU A 244 7.25 -10.23 40.34
C LEU A 244 7.06 -9.59 41.73
N TYR A 245 5.84 -9.13 42.04
CA TYR A 245 5.52 -8.50 43.33
C TYR A 245 4.91 -9.48 44.35
N PHE A 246 4.29 -10.56 43.88
CA PHE A 246 3.59 -11.58 44.65
C PHE A 246 4.03 -12.98 44.17
N PRO A 247 5.14 -13.53 44.69
CA PRO A 247 5.70 -14.80 44.21
C PRO A 247 4.77 -16.02 44.27
N GLY A 248 3.68 -15.96 45.04
CA GLY A 248 2.64 -17.00 45.07
C GLY A 248 1.76 -17.07 43.81
N VAL A 249 1.79 -16.05 42.95
CA VAL A 249 1.13 -16.09 41.63
C VAL A 249 2.00 -16.89 40.66
N PRO A 250 1.47 -17.84 39.89
CA PRO A 250 2.27 -18.65 38.97
C PRO A 250 2.88 -17.80 37.83
N LYS A 251 4.15 -18.05 37.52
CA LYS A 251 4.86 -17.47 36.37
C LYS A 251 4.71 -18.38 35.16
N ILE A 252 4.35 -17.80 34.02
CA ILE A 252 4.36 -18.46 32.71
C ILE A 252 5.67 -18.10 32.02
N ASP A 253 6.62 -19.05 31.98
CA ASP A 253 7.89 -18.83 31.29
C ASP A 253 7.80 -19.28 29.82
N LEU A 254 8.11 -18.34 28.92
CA LEU A 254 8.11 -18.55 27.47
C LEU A 254 9.54 -18.54 26.90
N HIS A 255 10.54 -18.69 27.76
CA HIS A 255 11.97 -18.73 27.39
C HIS A 255 12.53 -20.13 27.59
N TYR A 256 13.03 -20.74 26.51
CA TYR A 256 13.64 -22.07 26.56
C TYR A 256 15.04 -22.07 25.94
N ASP A 257 16.05 -22.48 26.70
CA ASP A 257 17.45 -22.51 26.25
C ASP A 257 17.77 -23.87 25.61
N VAL A 258 17.69 -23.93 24.28
CA VAL A 258 17.90 -25.17 23.52
C VAL A 258 19.34 -25.66 23.62
N THR A 259 20.32 -24.75 23.75
CA THR A 259 21.75 -25.10 23.80
C THR A 259 22.06 -26.07 24.94
N ARG A 260 21.33 -26.02 26.07
CA ARG A 260 21.53 -26.93 27.21
C ARG A 260 21.21 -28.40 26.91
N HIS A 261 20.43 -28.65 25.86
CA HIS A 261 20.00 -29.98 25.46
C HIS A 261 20.73 -30.50 24.22
N LEU A 262 21.64 -29.71 23.65
CA LEU A 262 22.45 -30.12 22.51
C LEU A 262 23.72 -30.85 22.97
N PRO A 263 24.21 -31.83 22.18
CA PRO A 263 25.47 -32.48 22.50
C PRO A 263 26.66 -31.51 22.53
N THR A 264 27.63 -31.75 23.41
CA THR A 264 28.83 -30.89 23.59
C THR A 264 29.99 -31.27 22.67
N TRP A 265 29.82 -32.27 21.79
CA TRP A 265 30.81 -32.72 20.81
C TRP A 265 30.61 -32.06 19.43
N ARG A 266 31.66 -32.07 18.59
CA ARG A 266 31.65 -31.43 17.25
C ARG A 266 30.73 -32.18 16.27
N PRO A 267 29.83 -31.50 15.52
CA PRO A 267 29.76 -30.05 15.32
C PRO A 267 28.71 -29.34 16.19
N TRP A 268 27.97 -30.04 17.04
CA TRP A 268 26.86 -29.49 17.85
C TRP A 268 27.30 -28.42 18.84
N ASN A 269 28.54 -28.52 19.34
CA ASN A 269 29.14 -27.50 20.18
C ASN A 269 29.30 -26.11 19.52
N ALA A 270 29.12 -26.01 18.19
CA ALA A 270 29.07 -24.74 17.48
C ALA A 270 27.73 -23.99 17.68
N ILE A 271 26.65 -24.67 18.08
CA ILE A 271 25.32 -24.10 18.34
C ILE A 271 25.26 -23.56 19.78
N GLY A 272 26.06 -22.53 20.04
CA GLY A 272 26.06 -21.80 21.32
C GLY A 272 25.02 -20.68 21.35
N GLY A 273 24.27 -20.57 22.46
CA GLY A 273 23.36 -19.44 22.74
C GLY A 273 22.07 -19.44 21.91
N PHE A 274 21.61 -20.62 21.49
CA PHE A 274 20.34 -20.76 20.76
C PHE A 274 19.16 -20.80 21.72
N GLN A 275 18.43 -19.69 21.76
CA GLN A 275 17.30 -19.47 22.65
C GLN A 275 15.98 -19.52 21.89
N PHE A 276 15.02 -20.27 22.42
CA PHE A 276 13.66 -20.34 21.92
C PHE A 276 12.75 -19.44 22.75
N HIS A 277 12.63 -18.18 22.34
CA HIS A 277 11.81 -17.19 23.03
C HIS A 277 10.52 -16.90 22.27
N LEU A 278 9.39 -17.10 22.95
CA LEU A 278 8.06 -16.84 22.38
C LEU A 278 7.48 -15.54 22.94
N TYR A 279 7.36 -14.55 22.06
CA TYR A 279 6.75 -13.26 22.34
C TYR A 279 5.39 -13.20 21.64
N PRO A 280 4.25 -13.27 22.37
CA PRO A 280 2.91 -13.23 21.77
C PRO A 280 2.70 -12.00 20.88
N ALA A 281 3.25 -10.84 21.26
CA ALA A 281 3.22 -9.63 20.44
C ALA A 281 3.93 -9.84 19.09
N THR A 282 5.15 -10.39 19.10
CA THR A 282 5.92 -10.69 17.88
C THR A 282 5.22 -11.71 16.99
N ILE A 283 4.56 -12.72 17.58
CA ILE A 283 3.73 -13.70 16.85
C ILE A 283 2.57 -12.97 16.14
N GLY A 284 1.89 -12.05 16.85
CA GLY A 284 0.85 -11.21 16.27
C GLY A 284 1.36 -10.30 15.14
N PHE A 285 2.56 -9.73 15.28
CA PHE A 285 3.18 -8.93 14.22
C PHE A 285 3.61 -9.77 13.01
N ALA A 286 4.12 -10.99 13.22
CA ALA A 286 4.47 -11.91 12.15
C ALA A 286 3.28 -12.21 11.22
N TYR A 287 2.05 -12.22 11.76
CA TYR A 287 0.83 -12.36 10.96
C TYR A 287 0.63 -11.20 9.97
N LEU A 288 1.00 -9.98 10.35
CA LEU A 288 0.92 -8.78 9.49
C LEU A 288 2.01 -8.75 8.41
N LEU A 289 3.03 -9.60 8.49
CA LEU A 289 4.10 -9.68 7.50
C LEU A 289 3.72 -10.59 6.34
N ALA A 290 4.32 -10.36 5.17
CA ALA A 290 4.23 -11.31 4.06
C ALA A 290 4.80 -12.68 4.48
N GLN A 291 4.21 -13.77 4.00
CA GLN A 291 4.56 -15.14 4.45
C GLN A 291 6.05 -15.44 4.21
N GLU A 292 6.56 -15.06 3.05
CA GLU A 292 7.98 -15.18 2.70
C GLU A 292 8.93 -14.47 3.67
N ILE A 293 8.53 -13.33 4.23
CA ILE A 293 9.37 -12.48 5.08
C ILE A 293 9.42 -13.11 6.46
N ALA A 294 8.26 -13.47 7.01
CA ALA A 294 8.17 -14.17 8.29
C ALA A 294 8.94 -15.51 8.25
N PHE A 295 8.81 -16.28 7.16
CA PHE A 295 9.59 -17.50 6.96
C PHE A 295 11.10 -17.21 6.87
N SER A 296 11.50 -16.18 6.11
CA SER A 296 12.91 -15.83 5.93
C SER A 296 13.60 -15.41 7.22
N MET A 297 12.91 -14.69 8.11
CA MET A 297 13.45 -14.31 9.42
C MET A 297 13.90 -15.52 10.24
N TRP A 298 13.16 -16.62 10.15
CA TRP A 298 13.51 -17.89 10.77
C TRP A 298 14.54 -18.69 9.96
N PHE A 299 14.33 -18.82 8.66
CA PHE A 299 15.21 -19.60 7.78
C PHE A 299 16.66 -19.12 7.85
N PHE A 300 16.90 -17.80 7.76
CA PHE A 300 18.26 -17.27 7.79
C PHE A 300 18.92 -17.42 9.17
N ARG A 301 18.14 -17.48 10.26
CA ARG A 301 18.67 -17.84 11.58
C ARG A 301 19.17 -19.29 11.60
N ALA A 302 18.39 -20.22 11.05
CA ALA A 302 18.77 -21.63 10.96
C ALA A 302 19.95 -21.84 10.00
N PHE A 303 19.97 -21.10 8.88
CA PHE A 303 21.06 -21.10 7.91
C PHE A 303 22.37 -20.63 8.55
N GLU A 304 22.33 -19.56 9.35
CA GLU A 304 23.50 -19.08 10.09
C GLU A 304 24.05 -20.13 11.07
N LEU A 305 23.17 -20.83 11.80
CA LEU A 305 23.59 -21.93 12.68
C LEU A 305 24.25 -23.07 11.91
N LEU A 306 23.73 -23.40 10.73
CA LEU A 306 24.32 -24.41 9.85
C LEU A 306 25.70 -23.96 9.35
N GLN A 307 25.85 -22.70 8.92
CA GLN A 307 27.15 -22.13 8.54
C GLN A 307 28.16 -22.27 9.68
N ARG A 308 27.72 -22.05 10.94
CA ARG A 308 28.60 -22.23 12.10
C ARG A 308 29.13 -23.64 12.26
N MET A 309 28.23 -24.62 12.15
CA MET A 309 28.57 -26.03 12.24
C MET A 309 29.57 -26.42 11.14
N VAL A 310 29.34 -25.96 9.91
CA VAL A 310 30.23 -26.24 8.77
C VAL A 310 31.62 -25.65 9.01
N MET A 311 31.72 -24.37 9.39
CA MET A 311 33.00 -23.70 9.59
C MET A 311 33.84 -24.27 10.76
N VAL A 312 33.18 -24.67 11.85
CA VAL A 312 33.86 -25.37 12.97
C VAL A 312 34.35 -26.74 12.53
N ASN A 313 33.58 -27.44 11.70
CA ASN A 313 33.93 -28.78 11.20
C ASN A 313 35.07 -28.75 10.15
N THR A 314 35.19 -27.67 9.38
CA THR A 314 36.23 -27.50 8.35
C THR A 314 37.48 -26.78 8.84
N ASN A 315 37.54 -26.40 10.13
CA ASN A 315 38.60 -25.57 10.72
C ASN A 315 38.82 -24.21 10.01
N LEU A 316 37.80 -23.70 9.31
CA LEU A 316 37.82 -22.35 8.73
C LEU A 316 37.77 -21.25 9.82
N ALA A 317 37.32 -21.61 11.02
CA ALA A 317 37.39 -20.76 12.20
C ALA A 317 38.75 -20.92 12.91
N THR A 318 39.63 -19.94 12.78
CA THR A 318 40.96 -19.89 13.43
C THR A 318 41.06 -18.73 14.42
N ALA A 319 42.06 -18.76 15.30
CA ALA A 319 42.37 -17.67 16.23
C ALA A 319 42.65 -16.37 15.45
N GLY A 320 41.66 -15.47 15.41
CA GLY A 320 41.68 -14.21 14.66
C GLY A 320 40.49 -13.99 13.72
N ASN A 321 39.77 -15.05 13.33
CA ASN A 321 38.57 -14.98 12.49
C ASN A 321 37.38 -15.61 13.23
N ASP A 322 36.59 -14.80 13.93
CA ASP A 322 35.37 -15.26 14.61
C ASP A 322 34.24 -15.47 13.60
N LEU A 323 33.52 -16.60 13.68
CA LEU A 323 32.35 -16.91 12.86
C LEU A 323 31.30 -15.80 12.87
N LYS A 324 31.18 -15.10 14.01
CA LYS A 324 30.29 -13.95 14.17
C LYS A 324 30.65 -12.80 13.22
N SER A 325 31.95 -12.60 12.97
CA SER A 325 32.46 -11.60 12.03
C SER A 325 32.10 -11.96 10.59
N PHE A 326 32.17 -13.24 10.21
CA PHE A 326 31.83 -13.67 8.85
C PHE A 326 30.37 -13.37 8.50
N ALA A 327 29.42 -13.79 9.34
CA ALA A 327 28.00 -13.53 9.12
C ALA A 327 27.64 -12.03 9.17
N ALA A 328 28.35 -11.25 9.99
CA ALA A 328 28.23 -9.79 9.98
C ALA A 328 28.65 -9.17 8.65
N HIS A 329 29.71 -9.71 8.01
CA HIS A 329 30.14 -9.27 6.69
C HIS A 329 29.20 -9.74 5.57
N GLU A 330 28.57 -10.92 5.69
CA GLU A 330 27.48 -11.32 4.78
C GLU A 330 26.31 -10.32 4.84
N ALA A 331 25.91 -9.91 6.05
CA ALA A 331 24.91 -8.86 6.23
C ALA A 331 25.37 -7.53 5.60
N CYS A 332 26.64 -7.14 5.76
CA CYS A 332 27.22 -5.96 5.12
C CYS A 332 27.11 -6.04 3.58
N GLY A 333 27.49 -7.17 3.00
CA GLY A 333 27.35 -7.44 1.56
C GLY A 333 25.91 -7.32 1.06
N ALA A 334 24.97 -7.88 1.82
CA ALA A 334 23.55 -7.79 1.51
C ALA A 334 23.02 -6.35 1.59
N VAL A 335 23.47 -5.55 2.58
CA VAL A 335 23.13 -4.13 2.68
C VAL A 335 23.66 -3.34 1.48
N LEU A 336 24.91 -3.59 1.06
CA LEU A 336 25.48 -2.94 -0.14
C LEU A 336 24.71 -3.30 -1.41
N ALA A 337 24.36 -4.57 -1.60
CA ALA A 337 23.55 -5.02 -2.73
C ALA A 337 22.14 -4.39 -2.71
N LEU A 338 21.53 -4.28 -1.53
CA LEU A 338 20.25 -3.59 -1.34
C LEU A 338 20.34 -2.12 -1.79
N LEU A 339 21.40 -1.39 -1.43
CA LEU A 339 21.56 0.00 -1.86
C LEU A 339 21.66 0.14 -3.38
N VAL A 340 22.46 -0.71 -4.02
CA VAL A 340 22.60 -0.73 -5.47
C VAL A 340 21.21 -0.92 -6.09
N MET A 341 20.42 -1.87 -5.59
CA MET A 341 19.06 -2.10 -6.05
C MET A 341 18.15 -0.88 -5.83
N VAL A 342 18.16 -0.28 -4.64
CA VAL A 342 17.35 0.92 -4.32
C VAL A 342 17.67 2.06 -5.29
N VAL A 343 18.95 2.32 -5.56
CA VAL A 343 19.37 3.38 -6.49
C VAL A 343 18.95 3.05 -7.92
N LEU A 344 19.13 1.81 -8.37
CA LEU A 344 18.76 1.37 -9.71
C LEU A 344 17.25 1.46 -9.96
N LEU A 345 16.42 1.05 -9.00
CA LEU A 345 14.95 1.13 -9.09
C LEU A 345 14.45 2.57 -8.99
N ALA A 346 15.08 3.40 -8.15
CA ALA A 346 14.72 4.80 -7.96
C ALA A 346 15.26 5.74 -9.04
N ARG A 347 16.08 5.28 -10.00
CA ARG A 347 16.68 6.14 -11.05
C ARG A 347 15.70 7.09 -11.75
N PRO A 348 14.45 6.70 -12.13
CA PRO A 348 13.55 7.61 -12.82
C PRO A 348 13.00 8.65 -11.85
N HIS A 349 12.79 8.28 -10.59
CA HIS A 349 12.36 9.17 -9.52
C HIS A 349 13.44 10.19 -9.18
N PHE A 350 14.68 9.78 -8.98
CA PHE A 350 15.78 10.72 -8.70
C PHE A 350 16.03 11.71 -9.84
N ARG A 351 15.89 11.28 -11.10
CA ARG A 351 15.92 12.21 -12.25
C ARG A 351 14.82 13.27 -12.17
N GLU A 352 13.64 12.89 -11.71
CA GLU A 352 12.49 13.79 -11.54
C GLU A 352 12.68 14.77 -10.38
N VAL A 353 13.15 14.26 -9.24
CA VAL A 353 13.54 15.06 -8.06
C VAL A 353 14.58 16.11 -8.46
N TRP A 354 15.63 15.71 -9.20
CA TRP A 354 16.67 16.62 -9.66
C TRP A 354 16.14 17.71 -10.60
N ARG A 355 15.30 17.34 -11.58
CA ARG A 355 14.67 18.30 -12.50
C ARG A 355 13.84 19.34 -11.73
N ARG A 356 13.03 18.90 -10.76
CA ARG A 356 12.22 19.81 -9.93
C ARG A 356 13.06 20.71 -9.03
N ALA A 357 14.10 20.16 -8.41
CA ALA A 357 14.99 20.96 -7.57
C ALA A 357 15.67 22.11 -8.33
N ARG A 358 15.89 21.93 -9.64
CA ARG A 358 16.39 22.97 -10.56
C ARG A 358 15.30 23.87 -11.18
N GLY A 359 14.03 23.69 -10.81
CA GLY A 359 12.91 24.45 -11.39
C GLY A 359 12.55 24.08 -12.83
N LEU A 360 13.00 22.92 -13.32
CA LEU A 360 12.78 22.45 -14.70
C LEU A 360 11.51 21.60 -14.87
N ALA A 361 10.61 21.61 -13.88
CA ALA A 361 9.38 20.82 -13.83
C ALA A 361 8.36 21.46 -12.87
N ASP A 362 7.09 21.07 -13.01
CA ASP A 362 5.95 21.62 -12.27
C ASP A 362 6.13 21.51 -10.73
N PRO A 363 6.05 22.65 -10.00
CA PRO A 363 6.18 22.70 -8.54
C PRO A 363 4.94 22.22 -7.76
N ALA A 364 3.79 22.02 -8.41
CA ALA A 364 2.59 21.54 -7.71
C ALA A 364 2.78 20.13 -7.12
N VAL A 365 3.67 19.34 -7.69
CA VAL A 365 3.83 17.92 -7.37
C VAL A 365 4.50 17.66 -6.02
N ASP A 366 5.44 18.51 -5.58
CA ASP A 366 6.09 18.39 -4.25
C ASP A 366 5.50 19.36 -3.22
N GLN A 367 4.36 19.99 -3.53
CA GLN A 367 3.67 20.92 -2.63
C GLN A 367 3.13 20.25 -1.37
N HIS A 368 2.76 18.97 -1.45
CA HIS A 368 2.21 18.20 -0.33
C HIS A 368 3.26 17.36 0.41
N GLU A 369 4.51 17.36 -0.06
CA GLU A 369 5.63 16.71 0.62
C GLU A 369 5.98 17.45 1.92
N ALA A 370 6.60 16.73 2.87
CA ALA A 370 7.04 17.30 4.15
C ALA A 370 8.03 18.47 3.98
N MET A 371 8.84 18.43 2.92
CA MET A 371 9.70 19.52 2.47
C MET A 371 9.72 19.52 0.95
N ARG A 372 9.91 20.69 0.32
CA ARG A 372 10.16 20.75 -1.13
C ARG A 372 11.43 20.00 -1.47
N TYR A 373 11.52 19.38 -2.65
CA TYR A 373 12.69 18.59 -3.04
C TYR A 373 13.98 19.43 -3.09
N ARG A 374 13.88 20.71 -3.48
CA ARG A 374 15.02 21.65 -3.41
C ARG A 374 15.52 21.82 -1.98
N THR A 375 14.61 22.03 -1.03
CA THR A 375 14.95 22.19 0.40
C THR A 375 15.53 20.89 0.96
N ALA A 376 14.96 19.74 0.60
CA ALA A 376 15.47 18.44 1.04
C ALA A 376 16.88 18.15 0.51
N LEU A 377 17.17 18.45 -0.76
CA LEU A 377 18.53 18.28 -1.31
C LEU A 377 19.54 19.25 -0.68
N SER A 378 19.19 20.53 -0.56
CA SER A 378 20.08 21.51 0.08
C SER A 378 20.32 21.19 1.56
N GLY A 379 19.28 20.76 2.29
CA GLY A 379 19.38 20.32 3.68
C GLY A 379 20.27 19.08 3.82
N LEU A 380 20.11 18.08 2.93
CA LEU A 380 20.97 16.90 2.91
C LEU A 380 22.44 17.26 2.64
N SER A 381 22.70 18.09 1.62
CA SER A 381 24.07 18.51 1.29
C SER A 381 24.72 19.28 2.45
N LEU A 382 24.01 20.22 3.07
CA LEU A 382 24.52 20.99 4.20
C LEU A 382 24.78 20.10 5.42
N ALA A 383 23.86 19.18 5.73
CA ALA A 383 24.01 18.23 6.82
C ALA A 383 25.22 17.31 6.60
N LEU A 384 25.40 16.77 5.39
CA LEU A 384 26.54 15.91 5.04
C LEU A 384 27.88 16.65 5.13
N LEU A 385 27.95 17.88 4.63
CA LEU A 385 29.16 18.71 4.75
C LEU A 385 29.48 19.04 6.21
N GLY A 386 28.46 19.37 7.01
CA GLY A 386 28.60 19.62 8.44
C GLY A 386 29.08 18.38 9.21
N LEU A 387 28.48 17.22 8.95
CA LEU A 387 28.90 15.94 9.53
C LEU A 387 30.35 15.63 9.17
N PHE A 388 30.71 15.73 7.89
CA PHE A 388 32.07 15.47 7.43
C PHE A 388 33.08 16.39 8.11
N ALA A 389 32.81 17.71 8.16
CA ALA A 389 33.67 18.66 8.86
C ALA A 389 33.80 18.35 10.36
N THR A 390 32.71 17.94 11.01
CA THR A 390 32.71 17.58 12.44
C THR A 390 33.53 16.31 12.70
N LEU A 391 33.43 15.29 11.85
CA LEU A 391 34.23 14.07 11.96
C LEU A 391 35.74 14.34 11.79
N LEU A 392 36.12 15.24 10.87
CA LEU A 392 37.51 15.68 10.75
C LEU A 392 38.00 16.39 12.02
N GLN A 393 37.17 17.24 12.62
CA GLN A 393 37.50 17.91 13.90
C GLN A 393 37.64 16.91 15.06
N PHE A 394 36.89 15.80 15.03
CA PHE A 394 37.02 14.69 15.97
C PHE A 394 38.32 13.90 15.76
N GLY A 395 39.08 14.17 14.70
CA GLY A 395 40.37 13.54 14.43
C GLY A 395 40.29 12.32 13.53
N LEU A 396 39.18 12.10 12.82
CA LEU A 396 39.10 11.08 11.77
C LEU A 396 39.75 11.60 10.50
N SER A 397 40.42 10.71 9.77
CA SER A 397 40.92 10.95 8.42
C SER A 397 39.77 11.17 7.42
N PRO A 398 40.02 11.80 6.26
CA PRO A 398 39.02 11.96 5.22
C PRO A 398 38.42 10.64 4.73
N LEU A 399 39.25 9.59 4.58
CA LEU A 399 38.80 8.28 4.14
C LEU A 399 37.84 7.66 5.16
N MET A 400 38.24 7.60 6.43
CA MET A 400 37.39 7.06 7.50
C MET A 400 36.08 7.84 7.63
N SER A 401 36.14 9.17 7.58
CA SER A 401 34.96 10.05 7.65
C SER A 401 33.97 9.79 6.51
N LEU A 402 34.45 9.65 5.27
CA LEU A 402 33.58 9.34 4.12
C LEU A 402 32.98 7.93 4.24
N THR A 403 33.75 6.95 4.67
CA THR A 403 33.28 5.56 4.86
C THR A 403 32.20 5.49 5.94
N VAL A 404 32.44 6.08 7.12
CA VAL A 404 31.46 6.11 8.21
C VAL A 404 30.16 6.76 7.77
N LEU A 405 30.22 7.87 7.03
CA LEU A 405 29.01 8.53 6.53
C LEU A 405 28.29 7.73 5.44
N ALA A 406 29.02 7.21 4.45
CA ALA A 406 28.42 6.49 3.32
C ALA A 406 27.79 5.18 3.77
N ILE A 407 28.53 4.34 4.49
CA ILE A 407 28.03 3.06 5.02
C ILE A 407 27.03 3.32 6.15
N GLY A 408 27.27 4.33 6.99
CA GLY A 408 26.34 4.70 8.03
C GLY A 408 24.96 5.07 7.49
N LEU A 409 24.88 5.95 6.49
CA LEU A 409 23.60 6.29 5.87
C LEU A 409 23.00 5.11 5.10
N ALA A 410 23.84 4.25 4.51
CA ALA A 410 23.37 3.01 3.91
C ALA A 410 22.60 2.13 4.89
N MET A 411 23.13 1.99 6.11
CA MET A 411 22.49 1.23 7.17
C MET A 411 21.15 1.84 7.58
N TYR A 412 21.04 3.17 7.66
CA TYR A 412 19.75 3.84 7.93
C TYR A 412 18.72 3.62 6.80
N VAL A 413 19.15 3.66 5.53
CA VAL A 413 18.31 3.35 4.37
C VAL A 413 17.85 1.89 4.43
N ALA A 414 18.75 0.94 4.70
CA ALA A 414 18.43 -0.47 4.80
C ALA A 414 17.52 -0.79 5.99
N ALA A 415 17.72 -0.16 7.14
CA ALA A 415 16.83 -0.28 8.29
C ALA A 415 15.44 0.27 8.01
N SER A 416 15.35 1.43 7.35
CA SER A 416 14.07 2.03 6.94
C SER A 416 13.35 1.19 5.89
N TRP A 417 14.10 0.62 4.94
CA TRP A 417 13.56 -0.30 3.95
C TRP A 417 13.02 -1.56 4.61
N GLY A 418 13.76 -2.18 5.54
CA GLY A 418 13.30 -3.34 6.31
C GLY A 418 12.07 -3.04 7.16
N ALA A 419 12.00 -1.88 7.81
CA ALA A 419 10.85 -1.49 8.61
C ALA A 419 9.60 -1.21 7.75
N ALA A 420 9.75 -0.43 6.67
CA ALA A 420 8.64 -0.01 5.82
C ALA A 420 8.13 -1.13 4.89
N ASN A 421 9.04 -1.92 4.31
CA ASN A 421 8.69 -3.01 3.40
C ASN A 421 8.34 -4.30 4.15
N ALA A 422 9.20 -4.69 5.10
CA ALA A 422 9.12 -5.98 5.79
C ALA A 422 8.52 -5.92 7.20
N GLY A 423 8.15 -4.74 7.71
CA GLY A 423 7.50 -4.60 9.02
C GLY A 423 8.38 -5.00 10.19
N LEU A 424 9.71 -4.97 10.04
CA LEU A 424 10.63 -5.32 11.12
C LEU A 424 10.50 -4.32 12.26
N MET A 425 9.94 -4.77 13.40
CA MET A 425 9.80 -3.95 14.60
C MET A 425 11.14 -3.49 15.15
N MET A 426 12.20 -4.26 14.92
CA MET A 426 13.52 -3.99 15.42
C MET A 426 14.56 -4.39 14.37
N VAL A 427 15.37 -3.43 13.95
CA VAL A 427 16.47 -3.70 13.01
C VAL A 427 17.79 -3.53 13.73
N GLN A 428 18.59 -4.59 13.71
CA GLN A 428 19.98 -4.57 14.16
C GLN A 428 20.85 -5.20 13.09
N MET A 429 21.98 -4.56 12.85
CA MET A 429 23.01 -5.06 11.95
C MET A 429 24.22 -5.42 12.80
N ALA A 430 24.84 -6.56 12.53
CA ALA A 430 25.98 -7.04 13.32
C ALA A 430 27.34 -6.47 12.90
N PHE A 431 27.36 -5.48 12.01
CA PHE A 431 28.58 -4.81 11.56
C PHE A 431 28.47 -3.31 11.80
N ARG A 432 29.62 -2.65 11.92
CA ARG A 432 29.75 -1.20 11.98
C ARG A 432 30.21 -0.61 10.65
N PRO A 433 29.97 0.69 10.41
CA PRO A 433 30.43 1.37 9.19
C PRO A 433 31.92 1.18 8.85
N SER A 434 32.82 1.16 9.84
CA SER A 434 34.26 0.99 9.62
C SER A 434 34.71 -0.45 9.39
N ASP A 435 33.89 -1.46 9.72
CA ASP A 435 34.32 -2.87 9.73
C ASP A 435 34.77 -3.38 8.36
N LEU A 436 34.08 -2.99 7.29
CA LEU A 436 34.46 -3.37 5.93
C LEU A 436 35.86 -2.84 5.57
N LEU A 437 36.14 -1.59 5.94
CA LEU A 437 37.40 -0.94 5.64
C LEU A 437 38.54 -1.49 6.49
N VAL A 438 38.29 -1.74 7.78
CA VAL A 438 39.25 -2.39 8.69
C VAL A 438 39.55 -3.82 8.25
N SER A 439 38.55 -4.59 7.79
CA SER A 439 38.78 -5.93 7.23
C SER A 439 39.59 -5.91 5.93
N ALA A 440 39.48 -4.83 5.13
CA ALA A 440 40.19 -4.68 3.86
C ALA A 440 41.65 -4.23 4.01
N MET A 441 41.93 -3.33 4.96
CA MET A 441 43.25 -2.69 5.11
C MET A 441 44.01 -3.12 6.38
N GLY A 442 43.35 -3.83 7.28
CA GLY A 442 43.85 -4.06 8.64
C GLY A 442 43.76 -2.80 9.51
N SER A 443 43.83 -2.96 10.82
CA SER A 443 43.73 -1.82 11.74
C SER A 443 44.98 -0.92 11.70
N ARG A 444 46.15 -1.49 11.38
CA ARG A 444 47.43 -0.75 11.26
C ARG A 444 47.48 0.19 10.05
N GLY A 445 46.53 0.08 9.11
CA GLY A 445 46.37 1.01 7.99
C GLY A 445 45.75 2.35 8.39
N PHE A 446 45.31 2.49 9.65
CA PHE A 446 44.65 3.68 10.18
C PHE A 446 45.42 4.28 11.34
N THR A 447 45.22 5.57 11.59
CA THR A 447 45.78 6.20 12.79
C THR A 447 45.04 5.71 14.03
N PRO A 448 45.67 5.66 15.22
CA PRO A 448 44.94 5.36 16.45
C PRO A 448 43.75 6.30 16.69
N SER A 449 43.88 7.57 16.27
CA SER A 449 42.80 8.55 16.30
C SER A 449 41.59 8.15 15.45
N ASP A 450 41.78 7.59 14.25
CA ASP A 450 40.69 7.08 13.41
C ASP A 450 39.87 6.02 14.14
N LEU A 451 40.56 5.06 14.77
CA LEU A 451 39.93 3.91 15.40
C LEU A 451 39.25 4.31 16.72
N VAL A 452 39.92 5.08 17.57
CA VAL A 452 39.39 5.50 18.89
C VAL A 452 38.21 6.46 18.74
N ASN A 453 38.37 7.53 17.97
CA ASN A 453 37.31 8.52 17.79
C ASN A 453 36.16 7.97 16.93
N GLY A 454 36.48 7.18 15.89
CA GLY A 454 35.50 6.48 15.06
C GLY A 454 34.65 5.51 15.88
N SER A 455 35.26 4.68 16.73
CA SER A 455 34.53 3.71 17.55
C SER A 455 33.53 4.38 18.50
N LEU A 456 33.85 5.53 19.07
CA LEU A 456 32.90 6.27 19.92
C LEU A 456 31.71 6.79 19.10
N VAL A 457 31.97 7.42 17.95
CA VAL A 457 30.92 7.94 17.06
C VAL A 457 30.02 6.83 16.52
N GLU A 458 30.62 5.73 16.05
CA GLU A 458 29.91 4.55 15.56
C GLU A 458 29.07 3.90 16.66
N ASN A 459 29.55 3.90 17.91
CA ASN A 459 28.79 3.41 19.05
C ASN A 459 27.49 4.21 19.29
N VAL A 460 27.56 5.53 19.17
CA VAL A 460 26.41 6.40 19.45
C VAL A 460 25.31 6.26 18.39
N PHE A 461 25.68 6.22 17.09
CA PHE A 461 24.69 6.38 16.01
C PHE A 461 24.44 5.12 15.17
N TRP A 462 25.34 4.14 15.20
CA TRP A 462 25.31 3.00 14.26
C TRP A 462 25.42 1.62 14.91
N TYR A 463 25.70 1.55 16.21
CA TYR A 463 25.82 0.28 16.91
C TYR A 463 24.49 -0.47 17.03
N ASP A 464 23.40 0.22 17.33
CA ASP A 464 22.08 -0.39 17.46
C ASP A 464 21.02 0.46 16.76
N LEU A 465 20.50 -0.05 15.65
CA LEU A 465 19.59 0.70 14.78
C LEU A 465 18.11 0.55 15.16
N ARG A 466 17.81 -0.12 16.28
CA ARG A 466 16.44 -0.50 16.68
C ARG A 466 15.47 0.65 16.89
N GLU A 467 15.99 1.85 17.14
CA GLU A 467 15.21 3.06 17.41
C GLU A 467 15.71 4.25 16.59
N THR A 468 16.26 3.95 15.42
CA THR A 468 16.72 5.00 14.51
C THR A 468 15.55 5.83 13.97
N LEU A 469 15.84 7.10 13.70
CA LEU A 469 14.83 8.08 13.32
C LEU A 469 14.26 7.91 11.92
N MET A 470 15.06 7.44 10.96
CA MET A 470 14.64 7.36 9.56
C MET A 470 13.42 6.44 9.35
N PRO A 471 13.36 5.23 9.94
CA PRO A 471 12.13 4.42 9.93
C PRO A 471 10.92 5.14 10.57
N SER A 472 11.11 5.84 11.69
CA SER A 472 10.04 6.60 12.35
C SER A 472 9.52 7.74 11.48
N PHE A 473 10.39 8.50 10.81
CA PHE A 473 9.98 9.51 9.83
C PHE A 473 9.22 8.87 8.66
N MET A 474 9.71 7.75 8.13
CA MET A 474 9.08 7.05 7.01
C MET A 474 7.68 6.54 7.40
N ASN A 475 7.53 5.91 8.57
CA ASN A 475 6.25 5.49 9.14
C ASN A 475 5.30 6.68 9.38
N ALA A 476 5.82 7.81 9.87
CA ALA A 476 5.03 9.03 10.06
C ALA A 476 4.51 9.59 8.73
N THR A 477 5.26 9.50 7.63
CA THR A 477 4.73 9.92 6.30
C THR A 477 3.58 9.03 5.83
N LYS A 478 3.64 7.72 6.09
CA LYS A 478 2.55 6.79 5.76
C LYS A 478 1.33 7.06 6.62
N MET A 479 1.50 7.19 7.94
CA MET A 479 0.41 7.54 8.87
C MET A 479 -0.25 8.86 8.49
N ALA A 480 0.54 9.87 8.13
CA ALA A 480 0.01 11.16 7.71
C ALA A 480 -0.84 11.05 6.43
N GLN A 481 -0.39 10.26 5.46
CA GLN A 481 -1.15 10.03 4.23
C GLN A 481 -2.49 9.34 4.50
N GLU A 482 -2.51 8.27 5.30
CA GLU A 482 -3.72 7.48 5.56
C GLU A 482 -4.74 8.20 6.46
N THR A 483 -4.26 9.08 7.35
CA THR A 483 -5.14 9.88 8.22
C THR A 483 -5.54 11.22 7.61
N GLY A 484 -5.02 11.59 6.44
CA GLY A 484 -5.28 12.87 5.78
C GLY A 484 -4.61 14.08 6.46
N LEU A 485 -3.49 13.87 7.15
CA LEU A 485 -2.67 14.89 7.81
C LEU A 485 -1.64 15.49 6.84
N GLN A 486 -1.41 16.80 6.92
CA GLN A 486 -0.29 17.43 6.22
C GLN A 486 1.06 16.92 6.73
N GLN A 487 1.84 16.29 5.85
CA GLN A 487 3.15 15.73 6.20
C GLN A 487 4.12 16.77 6.79
N ARG A 488 4.02 18.03 6.33
CA ARG A 488 4.81 19.17 6.85
C ARG A 488 4.60 19.39 8.34
N ALA A 489 3.38 19.18 8.83
CA ALA A 489 3.08 19.30 10.25
C ALA A 489 3.80 18.20 11.05
N ALA A 490 3.70 16.95 10.62
CA ALA A 490 4.34 15.82 11.29
C ALA A 490 5.86 16.04 11.41
N PHE A 491 6.53 16.53 10.36
CA PHE A 491 7.97 16.79 10.38
C PHE A 491 8.34 18.00 11.24
N ARG A 492 7.61 19.12 11.13
CA ARG A 492 7.89 20.32 11.92
C ARG A 492 7.76 20.06 13.42
N TYR A 493 6.65 19.45 13.84
CA TYR A 493 6.42 19.16 15.25
C TYR A 493 7.22 17.95 15.72
N GLY A 494 7.56 17.01 14.84
CA GLY A 494 8.55 15.96 15.12
C GLY A 494 9.93 16.53 15.43
N ALA A 495 10.41 17.52 14.66
CA ALA A 495 11.69 18.19 14.94
C ALA A 495 11.68 18.93 16.29
N LEU A 496 10.58 19.62 16.61
CA LEU A 496 10.40 20.24 17.93
C LEU A 496 10.37 19.20 19.05
N ALA A 497 9.70 18.07 18.83
CA ALA A 497 9.63 16.97 19.79
C ALA A 497 10.98 16.29 20.02
N ILE A 498 11.83 16.15 19.00
CA ILE A 498 13.21 15.66 19.15
C ILE A 498 14.00 16.59 20.06
N ALA A 499 13.93 17.91 19.84
CA ALA A 499 14.64 18.88 20.68
C ALA A 499 14.13 18.86 22.14
N LEU A 500 12.81 18.80 22.33
CA LEU A 500 12.18 18.67 23.64
C LEU A 500 12.61 17.38 24.36
N ALA A 501 12.56 16.23 23.67
CA ALA A 501 12.94 14.94 24.21
C ALA A 501 14.43 14.89 24.56
N ALA A 502 15.31 15.41 23.70
CA ALA A 502 16.75 15.47 23.96
C ALA A 502 17.06 16.25 25.24
N GLY A 503 16.47 17.44 25.41
CA GLY A 503 16.66 18.25 26.61
C GLY A 503 16.14 17.58 27.89
N LEU A 504 14.86 17.20 27.90
CA LEU A 504 14.22 16.63 29.09
C LEU A 504 14.79 15.26 29.47
N ALA A 505 15.03 14.38 28.50
CA ALA A 505 15.58 13.06 28.78
C ALA A 505 17.02 13.16 29.29
N THR A 506 17.85 14.09 28.80
CA THR A 506 19.21 14.27 29.34
C THR A 506 19.20 14.73 30.78
N VAL A 507 18.31 15.65 31.15
CA VAL A 507 18.14 16.03 32.57
C VAL A 507 17.71 14.83 33.40
N ALA A 508 16.68 14.09 32.96
CA ALA A 508 16.18 12.91 33.67
C ALA A 508 17.25 11.81 33.83
N TRP A 509 18.00 11.52 32.77
CA TRP A 509 19.11 10.56 32.79
C TRP A 509 20.21 10.96 33.77
N LEU A 510 20.74 12.18 33.65
CA LEU A 510 21.84 12.62 34.50
C LEU A 510 21.39 12.70 35.96
N GLN A 511 20.19 13.22 36.22
CA GLN A 511 19.65 13.29 37.58
C GLN A 511 19.49 11.88 38.18
N LEU A 512 18.93 10.92 37.44
CA LEU A 512 18.81 9.53 37.91
C LEU A 512 20.17 8.92 38.23
N VAL A 513 21.15 9.11 37.34
CA VAL A 513 22.47 8.51 37.47
C VAL A 513 23.26 9.13 38.63
N TYR A 514 23.23 10.45 38.81
CA TYR A 514 23.92 11.11 39.91
C TYR A 514 23.22 10.90 41.26
N ASP A 515 21.93 10.59 41.29
CA ASP A 515 21.18 10.24 42.51
C ASP A 515 21.44 8.78 42.96
N ARG A 516 21.36 7.82 42.03
CA ARG A 516 21.48 6.38 42.35
C ARG A 516 22.88 5.80 42.19
N GLY A 517 23.70 6.39 41.32
CA GLY A 517 24.94 5.80 40.81
C GLY A 517 24.68 4.78 39.69
N ALA A 518 25.34 4.93 38.54
CA ALA A 518 25.14 4.05 37.38
C ALA A 518 25.48 2.56 37.63
N THR A 519 26.24 2.24 38.68
CA THR A 519 26.53 0.86 39.07
C THR A 519 25.32 0.13 39.68
N GLN A 520 24.34 0.86 40.22
CA GLN A 520 23.11 0.30 40.79
C GLN A 520 21.97 0.18 39.76
N LEU A 521 22.11 0.86 38.62
CA LEU A 521 21.14 0.84 37.53
C LEU A 521 21.39 -0.32 36.55
N ALA A 522 20.56 -0.45 35.51
CA ALA A 522 20.63 -1.51 34.49
C ALA A 522 22.06 -1.83 33.99
N PRO A 523 22.68 -2.96 34.41
CA PRO A 523 24.09 -3.26 34.14
C PRO A 523 24.40 -3.40 32.65
N SER A 524 23.44 -3.90 31.86
CA SER A 524 23.59 -4.05 30.41
C SER A 524 23.88 -2.72 29.72
N THR A 525 23.27 -1.62 30.19
CA THR A 525 23.42 -0.29 29.61
C THR A 525 24.67 0.42 30.14
N PHE A 526 24.80 0.54 31.46
CA PHE A 526 25.84 1.38 32.03
C PHE A 526 27.23 0.73 32.06
N ILE A 527 27.29 -0.60 32.18
CA ILE A 527 28.55 -1.35 32.22
C ILE A 527 28.79 -1.99 30.85
N GLY A 528 27.84 -2.82 30.38
CA GLY A 528 27.98 -3.58 29.14
C GLY A 528 28.17 -2.68 27.91
N HIS A 529 27.18 -1.85 27.59
CA HIS A 529 27.25 -0.94 26.45
C HIS A 529 28.26 0.21 26.65
N GLY A 530 28.53 0.63 27.89
CA GLY A 530 29.54 1.64 28.20
C GLY A 530 30.98 1.19 27.90
N GLN A 531 31.37 -0.01 28.35
CA GLN A 531 32.74 -0.53 28.18
C GLN A 531 33.03 -1.08 26.78
N ARG A 532 32.00 -1.57 26.10
CA ARG A 532 32.14 -2.29 24.83
C ARG A 532 32.93 -1.54 23.74
N PRO A 533 32.65 -0.27 23.40
CA PRO A 533 33.42 0.43 22.37
C PRO A 533 34.91 0.50 22.70
N TRP A 534 35.25 0.68 23.97
CA TRP A 534 36.63 0.79 24.44
C TRP A 534 37.37 -0.56 24.40
N ARG A 535 36.71 -1.64 24.83
CA ARG A 535 37.26 -2.98 24.73
C ARG A 535 37.51 -3.41 23.28
N GLU A 536 36.56 -3.12 22.40
CA GLU A 536 36.66 -3.52 20.99
C GLU A 536 37.71 -2.69 20.23
N VAL A 537 37.83 -1.38 20.50
CA VAL A 537 38.86 -0.58 19.85
C VAL A 537 40.27 -0.90 20.38
N TYR A 538 40.40 -1.19 21.68
CA TYR A 538 41.68 -1.63 22.24
C TYR A 538 42.19 -2.90 21.55
N ALA A 539 41.31 -3.89 21.34
CA ALA A 539 41.65 -5.12 20.61
C ALA A 539 42.03 -4.86 19.13
N ARG A 540 41.60 -3.73 18.54
CA ARG A 540 42.02 -3.30 17.20
C ARG A 540 43.35 -2.54 17.21
N LEU A 541 43.81 -2.04 18.35
CA LEU A 541 45.10 -1.35 18.47
C LEU A 541 46.20 -2.33 18.86
N ASP A 542 45.96 -3.17 19.86
CA ASP A 542 46.94 -4.12 20.41
C ASP A 542 46.28 -5.50 20.63
N PRO A 543 46.71 -6.57 19.92
CA PRO A 543 47.87 -6.65 18.99
C PRO A 543 47.66 -6.00 17.60
N GLY A 544 46.43 -5.57 17.33
CA GLY A 544 45.99 -5.11 16.01
C GLY A 544 45.23 -6.18 15.23
N SER A 545 44.45 -5.76 14.23
CA SER A 545 43.69 -6.65 13.35
C SER A 545 44.35 -6.70 11.96
N ALA A 546 44.64 -7.91 11.48
CA ALA A 546 45.14 -8.13 10.13
C ALA A 546 44.04 -8.01 9.06
N VAL A 547 44.43 -7.90 7.79
CA VAL A 547 43.49 -8.00 6.65
C VAL A 547 42.81 -9.37 6.69
N SER A 548 41.48 -9.39 6.61
CA SER A 548 40.69 -10.63 6.66
C SER A 548 40.06 -10.95 5.29
N GLY A 549 40.74 -11.80 4.53
CA GLY A 549 40.20 -12.32 3.26
C GLY A 549 38.87 -13.08 3.43
N LEU A 550 38.68 -13.72 4.58
CA LEU A 550 37.45 -14.44 4.91
C LEU A 550 36.25 -13.50 5.07
N ASN A 551 36.43 -12.39 5.78
CA ASN A 551 35.39 -11.35 5.93
C ASN A 551 35.04 -10.70 4.59
N LEU A 552 36.03 -10.42 3.74
CA LEU A 552 35.80 -9.88 2.40
C LEU A 552 35.05 -10.89 1.52
N ALA A 553 35.39 -12.18 1.59
CA ALA A 553 34.65 -13.24 0.91
C ALA A 553 33.20 -13.32 1.41
N GLY A 554 32.97 -13.18 2.73
CA GLY A 554 31.62 -13.10 3.31
C GLY A 554 30.83 -11.91 2.76
N THR A 555 31.47 -10.75 2.59
CA THR A 555 30.83 -9.57 1.97
C THR A 555 30.42 -9.84 0.52
N LEU A 556 31.29 -10.44 -0.29
CA LEU A 556 30.98 -10.78 -1.68
C LEU A 556 29.88 -11.85 -1.77
N LEU A 557 29.94 -12.86 -0.89
CA LEU A 557 28.93 -13.92 -0.82
C LEU A 557 27.56 -13.35 -0.45
N GLY A 558 27.48 -12.50 0.59
CA GLY A 558 26.26 -11.84 1.00
C GLY A 558 25.63 -10.99 -0.11
N ALA A 559 26.45 -10.23 -0.85
CA ALA A 559 25.97 -9.46 -2.01
C ALA A 559 25.45 -10.37 -3.13
N GLY A 560 26.19 -11.45 -3.47
CA GLY A 560 25.81 -12.42 -4.48
C GLY A 560 24.51 -13.15 -4.13
N MET A 561 24.37 -13.60 -2.88
CA MET A 561 23.15 -14.24 -2.37
C MET A 561 21.96 -13.28 -2.43
N PHE A 562 22.15 -12.00 -2.06
CA PHE A 562 21.08 -11.01 -2.14
C PHE A 562 20.53 -10.87 -3.57
N PHE A 563 21.41 -10.69 -4.57
CA PHE A 563 20.99 -10.59 -5.97
C PHE A 563 20.40 -11.90 -6.50
N GLY A 564 20.96 -13.05 -6.12
CA GLY A 564 20.43 -14.36 -6.47
C GLY A 564 19.01 -14.58 -5.96
N LEU A 565 18.76 -14.27 -4.69
CA LEU A 565 17.43 -14.33 -4.09
C LEU A 565 16.44 -13.39 -4.78
N MET A 566 16.88 -12.18 -5.14
CA MET A 566 16.05 -11.23 -5.88
C MET A 566 15.71 -11.74 -7.28
N ALA A 567 16.67 -12.31 -8.00
CA ALA A 567 16.44 -12.90 -9.32
C ALA A 567 15.47 -14.09 -9.27
N LEU A 568 15.60 -14.95 -8.25
CA LEU A 568 14.68 -16.07 -8.03
C LEU A 568 13.27 -15.58 -7.71
N ARG A 569 13.10 -14.53 -6.91
CA ARG A 569 11.81 -13.90 -6.64
C ARG A 569 11.13 -13.34 -7.89
N LEU A 570 11.89 -12.74 -8.79
CA LEU A 570 11.36 -12.21 -10.04
C LEU A 570 10.98 -13.33 -11.02
N ARG A 571 11.60 -14.51 -10.90
CA ARG A 571 11.36 -15.65 -11.80
C ARG A 571 10.26 -16.58 -11.32
N PHE A 572 10.12 -16.77 -10.02
CA PHE A 572 9.20 -17.73 -9.41
C PHE A 572 8.20 -17.03 -8.49
N VAL A 573 6.91 -17.05 -8.87
CA VAL A 573 5.82 -16.34 -8.17
C VAL A 573 5.67 -16.78 -6.71
N ALA A 574 5.89 -18.06 -6.42
CA ALA A 574 5.76 -18.63 -5.07
C ALA A 574 7.12 -18.86 -4.37
N TRP A 575 8.14 -18.06 -4.69
CA TRP A 575 9.45 -18.22 -4.08
C TRP A 575 9.42 -17.89 -2.57
N PRO A 576 9.78 -18.82 -1.67
CA PRO A 576 9.52 -18.69 -0.24
C PRO A 576 10.53 -17.79 0.50
N LEU A 577 11.69 -17.49 -0.11
CA LEU A 577 12.76 -16.75 0.55
C LEU A 577 12.78 -15.28 0.12
N HIS A 578 13.00 -14.40 1.08
CA HIS A 578 13.12 -12.97 0.93
C HIS A 578 14.52 -12.52 1.37
N PRO A 579 15.22 -11.68 0.59
CA PRO A 579 16.61 -11.29 0.88
C PRO A 579 16.76 -10.44 2.15
N ILE A 580 15.66 -9.95 2.73
CA ILE A 580 15.69 -9.24 4.02
C ILE A 580 16.19 -10.11 5.16
N GLY A 581 15.93 -11.43 5.14
CA GLY A 581 16.45 -12.33 6.16
C GLY A 581 17.97 -12.39 6.16
N LEU A 582 18.60 -12.19 4.99
CA LEU A 582 20.05 -12.11 4.86
C LEU A 582 20.61 -10.81 5.45
N VAL A 583 19.91 -9.68 5.27
CA VAL A 583 20.28 -8.38 5.88
C VAL A 583 20.30 -8.47 7.40
N THR A 584 19.47 -9.34 7.98
CA THR A 584 19.35 -9.56 9.42
C THR A 584 19.92 -10.91 9.89
N ILE A 585 20.71 -11.60 9.06
CA ILE A 585 21.12 -13.02 9.27
C ILE A 585 21.72 -13.28 10.65
N TYR A 586 22.52 -12.34 11.15
CA TYR A 586 23.15 -12.40 12.45
C TYR A 586 22.83 -11.13 13.25
N SER A 587 21.93 -11.23 14.23
CA SER A 587 21.59 -10.14 15.14
C SER A 587 20.95 -10.67 16.43
N TRP A 588 20.93 -9.85 17.50
CA TRP A 588 20.18 -10.18 18.72
C TRP A 588 18.70 -10.35 18.41
N THR A 589 18.12 -9.47 17.57
CA THR A 589 16.74 -9.57 17.07
C THR A 589 16.44 -10.96 16.51
N SER A 590 17.26 -11.44 15.57
CA SER A 590 17.02 -12.71 14.89
C SER A 590 17.12 -13.89 15.85
N ASN A 591 17.99 -13.81 16.87
CA ASN A 591 18.08 -14.83 17.91
C ASN A 591 16.85 -14.85 18.83
N GLN A 592 16.33 -13.68 19.18
CA GLN A 592 15.23 -13.53 20.14
C GLN A 592 13.85 -13.73 19.50
N PHE A 593 13.65 -13.21 18.29
CA PHE A 593 12.35 -13.17 17.63
C PHE A 593 12.19 -14.23 16.55
N GLY A 594 13.27 -14.85 16.06
CA GLY A 594 13.22 -15.92 15.06
C GLY A 594 12.20 -17.02 15.37
N PRO A 595 12.21 -17.61 16.58
CA PRO A 595 11.22 -18.61 17.00
C PRO A 595 9.77 -18.10 16.97
N SER A 596 9.55 -16.85 17.40
CA SER A 596 8.23 -16.20 17.35
C SER A 596 7.77 -15.97 15.91
N PHE A 597 8.67 -15.57 15.01
CA PHE A 597 8.39 -15.46 13.58
C PHE A 597 8.04 -16.81 12.95
N PHE A 598 8.71 -17.89 13.35
CA PHE A 598 8.39 -19.24 12.90
C PHE A 598 6.97 -19.65 13.31
N VAL A 599 6.60 -19.47 14.58
CA VAL A 599 5.25 -19.79 15.07
C VAL A 599 4.21 -18.94 14.37
N GLY A 600 4.42 -17.63 14.28
CA GLY A 600 3.49 -16.72 13.59
C GLY A 600 3.34 -17.04 12.11
N TRP A 601 4.44 -17.37 11.42
CA TRP A 601 4.42 -17.87 10.04
C TRP A 601 3.65 -19.18 9.93
N ALA A 602 3.90 -20.17 10.80
CA ALA A 602 3.25 -21.46 10.75
C ALA A 602 1.74 -21.35 10.97
N LEU A 603 1.32 -20.55 11.97
CA LEU A 603 -0.09 -20.25 12.22
C LEU A 603 -0.72 -19.54 11.00
N LYS A 604 -0.05 -18.53 10.46
CA LYS A 604 -0.52 -17.83 9.25
C LYS A 604 -0.61 -18.77 8.06
N ALA A 605 0.38 -19.61 7.82
CA ALA A 605 0.38 -20.57 6.73
C ALA A 605 -0.75 -21.60 6.89
N ALA A 606 -1.06 -22.03 8.10
CA ALA A 606 -2.20 -22.89 8.38
C ALA A 606 -3.54 -22.17 8.14
N ILE A 607 -3.71 -20.94 8.64
CA ILE A 607 -4.92 -20.12 8.42
C ILE A 607 -5.09 -19.85 6.93
N ASP A 608 -4.04 -19.37 6.27
CA ASP A 608 -4.06 -19.10 4.83
C ASP A 608 -4.28 -20.41 4.07
N SER A 609 -3.79 -21.58 4.48
CA SER A 609 -4.15 -22.83 3.79
C SER A 609 -5.64 -23.20 3.94
N SER A 610 -6.29 -22.74 5.01
CA SER A 610 -7.73 -22.92 5.25
C SER A 610 -8.61 -21.86 4.56
N ASP A 611 -8.08 -20.64 4.33
CA ASP A 611 -8.77 -19.49 3.73
C ASP A 611 -8.37 -19.24 2.25
N ALA A 612 -7.19 -19.72 1.84
CA ALA A 612 -6.71 -19.83 0.46
C ALA A 612 -7.45 -20.98 -0.23
N GLY A 613 -8.73 -20.75 -0.45
CA GLY A 613 -9.56 -21.73 -1.16
C GLY A 613 -10.64 -21.11 -1.99
N ASN A 614 -11.13 -19.91 -1.64
CA ASN A 614 -12.31 -19.41 -2.33
C ASN A 614 -12.27 -17.95 -2.71
N ILE A 615 -11.30 -17.60 -3.56
CA ILE A 615 -11.40 -16.41 -4.41
C ILE A 615 -12.77 -16.33 -5.11
N TYR A 616 -13.44 -17.46 -5.36
CA TYR A 616 -14.79 -17.46 -5.93
C TYR A 616 -15.89 -16.88 -5.01
N ARG A 617 -15.64 -16.59 -3.73
CA ARG A 617 -16.60 -15.88 -2.86
C ARG A 617 -16.94 -14.48 -3.36
N TYR A 618 -16.02 -13.85 -4.10
CA TYR A 618 -16.28 -12.52 -4.67
C TYR A 618 -17.36 -12.53 -5.76
N LEU A 619 -17.67 -13.69 -6.35
CA LEU A 619 -18.75 -13.82 -7.34
C LEU A 619 -20.15 -13.61 -6.73
N PRO A 620 -20.58 -14.37 -5.70
CA PRO A 620 -21.84 -14.13 -5.02
C PRO A 620 -21.88 -12.78 -4.31
N ASP A 621 -20.76 -12.28 -3.76
CA ASP A 621 -20.68 -10.93 -3.18
C ASP A 621 -21.00 -9.85 -4.23
N LEU A 622 -20.43 -9.97 -5.44
CA LEU A 622 -20.75 -9.10 -6.56
C LEU A 622 -22.22 -9.22 -6.96
N GLU A 623 -22.74 -10.45 -7.11
CA GLU A 623 -24.13 -10.70 -7.47
C GLU A 623 -25.08 -10.07 -6.44
N ALA A 624 -24.81 -10.19 -5.14
CA ALA A 624 -25.59 -9.57 -4.07
C ALA A 624 -25.54 -8.04 -4.13
N LYS A 625 -24.35 -7.44 -4.26
CA LYS A 625 -24.19 -5.97 -4.37
C LYS A 625 -24.84 -5.44 -5.65
N TRP A 626 -24.79 -6.19 -6.75
CA TRP A 626 -25.41 -5.81 -8.02
C TRP A 626 -26.93 -5.86 -7.95
N LYS A 627 -27.48 -6.88 -7.28
CA LYS A 627 -28.89 -7.04 -6.98
C LYS A 627 -29.43 -5.86 -6.19
N GLU A 628 -28.75 -5.49 -5.11
CA GLU A 628 -29.08 -4.32 -4.29
C GLU A 628 -29.01 -3.02 -5.10
N TYR A 629 -27.91 -2.82 -5.83
CA TYR A 629 -27.70 -1.60 -6.61
C TYR A 629 -28.79 -1.42 -7.67
N ASN A 630 -29.10 -2.43 -8.49
CA ASN A 630 -30.08 -2.31 -9.58
C ASN A 630 -31.53 -2.56 -9.15
N GLN A 631 -31.77 -2.97 -7.90
CA GLN A 631 -33.09 -3.32 -7.38
C GLN A 631 -33.79 -4.44 -8.18
N VAL A 632 -33.01 -5.44 -8.61
CA VAL A 632 -33.49 -6.58 -9.40
C VAL A 632 -33.78 -7.79 -8.50
N PRO A 633 -34.68 -8.71 -8.88
CA PRO A 633 -34.96 -9.88 -8.04
C PRO A 633 -33.88 -10.97 -8.19
N PHE A 634 -33.35 -11.18 -9.39
CA PHE A 634 -32.31 -12.18 -9.65
C PHE A 634 -31.26 -11.67 -10.64
N CYS A 635 -30.01 -12.08 -10.42
CA CYS A 635 -28.92 -11.81 -11.34
C CYS A 635 -27.86 -12.92 -11.31
N LYS A 636 -27.11 -13.08 -12.40
CA LYS A 636 -26.01 -14.04 -12.49
C LYS A 636 -24.80 -13.43 -13.17
N SER A 637 -23.62 -13.57 -12.57
CA SER A 637 -22.36 -13.10 -13.14
C SER A 637 -21.88 -14.05 -14.24
N HIS A 638 -21.46 -13.48 -15.37
CA HIS A 638 -20.97 -14.22 -16.54
C HIS A 638 -19.56 -13.75 -16.95
N MET A 639 -18.84 -14.57 -17.72
CA MET A 639 -17.48 -14.27 -18.18
C MET A 639 -17.40 -13.05 -19.11
N ASN A 640 -18.47 -12.70 -19.82
CA ASN A 640 -18.64 -11.47 -20.57
C ASN A 640 -20.14 -11.17 -20.84
N GLY A 641 -20.44 -10.00 -21.41
CA GLY A 641 -21.82 -9.63 -21.78
C GLY A 641 -22.45 -10.57 -22.81
N THR A 642 -21.69 -11.04 -23.79
CA THR A 642 -22.17 -12.01 -24.80
C THR A 642 -22.59 -13.33 -24.16
N SER A 643 -21.87 -13.83 -23.16
CA SER A 643 -22.25 -15.06 -22.44
C SER A 643 -23.53 -14.89 -21.59
N ALA A 644 -23.78 -13.67 -21.08
CA ALA A 644 -25.07 -13.36 -20.45
C ALA A 644 -26.20 -13.36 -21.49
N LEU A 645 -25.98 -12.77 -22.68
CA LEU A 645 -26.92 -12.81 -23.81
C LEU A 645 -27.20 -14.25 -24.25
N THR A 646 -26.17 -15.09 -24.39
CA THR A 646 -26.36 -16.51 -24.74
C THR A 646 -27.22 -17.24 -23.71
N SER A 647 -27.01 -16.99 -22.42
CA SER A 647 -27.81 -17.61 -21.34
C SER A 647 -29.25 -17.10 -21.32
N MET A 648 -29.44 -15.80 -21.60
CA MET A 648 -30.76 -15.18 -21.78
C MET A 648 -31.52 -15.80 -22.96
N TYR A 649 -30.86 -16.00 -24.11
CA TYR A 649 -31.50 -16.68 -25.25
C TYR A 649 -31.78 -18.15 -24.94
N PHE A 650 -30.86 -18.87 -24.30
CA PHE A 650 -31.16 -20.23 -23.85
C PHE A 650 -32.42 -20.25 -22.97
N ALA A 651 -32.60 -19.25 -22.11
CA ALA A 651 -33.76 -19.17 -21.24
C ALA A 651 -35.10 -19.10 -22.01
N LEU A 652 -35.12 -18.44 -23.17
CA LEU A 652 -36.30 -18.31 -24.02
C LEU A 652 -36.74 -19.61 -24.69
N THR A 653 -35.86 -20.61 -24.81
CA THR A 653 -36.14 -21.86 -25.55
C THR A 653 -37.24 -22.73 -24.95
N ARG A 654 -37.67 -22.47 -23.70
CA ARG A 654 -38.81 -23.16 -23.08
C ARG A 654 -40.14 -22.71 -23.66
N ASP A 655 -40.23 -21.42 -23.99
CA ASP A 655 -41.47 -20.80 -24.43
C ASP A 655 -41.54 -20.69 -25.96
N TYR A 656 -40.37 -20.63 -26.60
CA TYR A 656 -40.25 -20.38 -28.03
C TYR A 656 -39.46 -21.47 -28.76
N PRO A 657 -40.03 -22.08 -29.82
CA PRO A 657 -39.33 -23.07 -30.62
C PRO A 657 -38.29 -22.42 -31.56
N PRO A 658 -37.35 -23.21 -32.10
CA PRO A 658 -36.50 -22.80 -33.23
C PRO A 658 -37.34 -22.21 -34.38
N GLY A 659 -36.80 -21.18 -35.04
CA GLY A 659 -37.50 -20.39 -36.06
C GLY A 659 -38.29 -19.21 -35.50
N THR A 660 -38.33 -19.04 -34.18
CA THR A 660 -38.92 -17.84 -33.58
C THR A 660 -38.09 -16.59 -33.91
N GLU A 661 -38.78 -15.50 -34.24
CA GLU A 661 -38.16 -14.24 -34.61
C GLU A 661 -38.05 -13.27 -33.43
N ILE A 662 -36.90 -12.60 -33.30
CA ILE A 662 -36.64 -11.57 -32.29
C ILE A 662 -36.24 -10.28 -32.99
N MET A 663 -36.99 -9.21 -32.72
CA MET A 663 -36.69 -7.89 -33.25
C MET A 663 -35.47 -7.28 -32.55
N VAL A 664 -34.48 -6.85 -33.32
CA VAL A 664 -33.21 -6.31 -32.80
C VAL A 664 -32.76 -5.10 -33.62
N PRO A 665 -32.14 -4.08 -33.01
CA PRO A 665 -31.59 -2.99 -33.80
C PRO A 665 -30.40 -3.48 -34.63
N SER A 666 -30.28 -3.03 -35.88
CA SER A 666 -29.05 -3.30 -36.67
C SER A 666 -27.83 -2.58 -36.08
N TYR A 667 -28.05 -1.41 -35.49
CA TYR A 667 -27.01 -0.55 -34.92
C TYR A 667 -26.68 -0.98 -33.47
N THR A 668 -26.06 -2.16 -33.33
CA THR A 668 -25.72 -2.79 -32.05
C THR A 668 -24.40 -3.55 -32.14
N PHE A 669 -23.85 -4.01 -31.02
CA PHE A 669 -22.70 -4.91 -31.07
C PHE A 669 -23.14 -6.29 -31.61
N PHE A 670 -22.40 -6.89 -32.54
CA PHE A 670 -22.77 -8.19 -33.15
C PHE A 670 -23.03 -9.30 -32.12
N GLY A 671 -22.38 -9.22 -30.96
CA GLY A 671 -22.56 -10.15 -29.85
C GLY A 671 -23.98 -10.14 -29.27
N ALA A 672 -24.74 -9.07 -29.47
CA ALA A 672 -26.16 -9.00 -29.12
C ALA A 672 -27.00 -9.96 -29.97
N ILE A 673 -26.61 -10.22 -31.22
CA ILE A 673 -27.46 -10.94 -32.19
C ILE A 673 -26.95 -12.35 -32.45
N LEU A 674 -25.66 -12.54 -32.72
CA LEU A 674 -25.14 -13.84 -33.17
C LEU A 674 -25.42 -15.03 -32.24
N PRO A 675 -25.43 -14.89 -30.90
CA PRO A 675 -25.77 -16.00 -30.02
C PRO A 675 -27.18 -16.57 -30.20
N MET A 676 -28.13 -15.80 -30.76
CA MET A 676 -29.48 -16.27 -31.07
C MET A 676 -29.47 -17.55 -31.92
N ARG A 677 -28.53 -17.65 -32.85
CA ARG A 677 -28.44 -18.77 -33.80
C ARG A 677 -28.19 -20.12 -33.13
N PHE A 678 -27.54 -20.14 -31.95
CA PHE A 678 -27.26 -21.38 -31.23
C PHE A 678 -28.52 -22.09 -30.74
N PHE A 679 -29.65 -21.36 -30.69
CA PHE A 679 -30.95 -21.87 -30.26
C PHE A 679 -32.00 -21.81 -31.37
N GLY A 680 -31.57 -21.54 -32.61
CA GLY A 680 -32.46 -21.45 -33.77
C GLY A 680 -33.32 -20.19 -33.82
N PHE A 681 -33.06 -19.16 -33.00
CA PHE A 681 -33.75 -17.88 -33.13
C PHE A 681 -33.23 -17.07 -34.30
N VAL A 682 -34.11 -16.25 -34.88
CA VAL A 682 -33.84 -15.50 -36.11
C VAL A 682 -34.04 -14.00 -35.86
N PRO A 683 -33.06 -13.12 -36.15
CA PRO A 683 -33.22 -11.69 -35.96
C PRO A 683 -34.15 -11.07 -37.01
N VAL A 684 -35.00 -10.14 -36.57
CA VAL A 684 -35.71 -9.20 -37.45
C VAL A 684 -35.10 -7.83 -37.22
N PHE A 685 -34.40 -7.30 -38.23
CA PHE A 685 -33.69 -6.04 -38.09
C PHE A 685 -34.66 -4.86 -38.02
N VAL A 686 -34.51 -4.08 -36.96
CA VAL A 686 -35.21 -2.82 -36.74
C VAL A 686 -34.22 -1.67 -36.94
N ASP A 687 -34.65 -0.62 -37.63
CA ASP A 687 -33.89 0.61 -37.74
C ASP A 687 -33.80 1.37 -36.41
N ILE A 688 -32.92 2.35 -36.33
CA ILE A 688 -32.82 3.29 -35.21
C ILE A 688 -33.54 4.60 -35.51
N ASN A 689 -33.94 5.32 -34.46
CA ASN A 689 -34.41 6.69 -34.58
C ASN A 689 -33.19 7.60 -34.76
N PRO A 690 -33.05 8.34 -35.87
CA PRO A 690 -31.87 9.17 -36.13
C PRO A 690 -31.68 10.31 -35.13
N LYS A 691 -32.73 10.68 -34.38
CA LYS A 691 -32.63 11.70 -33.32
C LYS A 691 -32.03 11.15 -32.02
N THR A 692 -32.28 9.89 -31.68
CA THR A 692 -31.82 9.29 -30.41
C THR A 692 -30.67 8.30 -30.62
N ALA A 693 -30.47 7.81 -31.84
CA ALA A 693 -29.58 6.69 -32.16
C ALA A 693 -29.87 5.39 -31.39
N THR A 694 -31.13 5.21 -30.94
CA THR A 694 -31.63 3.98 -30.31
C THR A 694 -32.76 3.37 -31.13
N LEU A 695 -33.21 2.16 -30.80
CA LEU A 695 -34.23 1.41 -31.55
C LEU A 695 -35.49 2.26 -31.85
N SER A 696 -35.96 2.23 -33.10
CA SER A 696 -37.19 2.93 -33.51
C SER A 696 -38.42 2.04 -33.35
N VAL A 697 -39.30 2.39 -32.40
CA VAL A 697 -40.59 1.70 -32.21
C VAL A 697 -41.47 1.81 -33.47
N GLU A 698 -41.41 2.94 -34.16
CA GLU A 698 -42.17 3.15 -35.41
C GLU A 698 -41.68 2.25 -36.54
N HIS A 699 -40.37 2.00 -36.64
CA HIS A 699 -39.87 1.00 -37.58
C HIS A 699 -40.22 -0.42 -37.12
N ALA A 700 -40.15 -0.71 -35.81
CA ALA A 700 -40.51 -2.02 -35.26
C ALA A 700 -41.95 -2.40 -35.62
N LYS A 701 -42.90 -1.46 -35.52
CA LYS A 701 -44.29 -1.65 -35.95
C LYS A 701 -44.43 -2.03 -37.42
N LYS A 702 -43.57 -1.50 -38.30
CA LYS A 702 -43.61 -1.76 -39.75
C LYS A 702 -43.07 -3.14 -40.12
N VAL A 703 -42.02 -3.61 -39.45
CA VAL A 703 -41.37 -4.90 -39.75
C VAL A 703 -41.90 -6.06 -38.91
N TRP A 704 -42.78 -5.78 -37.95
CA TRP A 704 -43.39 -6.81 -37.13
C TRP A 704 -44.22 -7.78 -37.97
N ASN A 705 -44.14 -9.05 -37.61
CA ASN A 705 -44.97 -10.10 -38.18
C ASN A 705 -45.33 -11.14 -37.09
N PRO A 706 -46.28 -12.06 -37.34
CA PRO A 706 -46.74 -13.02 -36.34
C PRO A 706 -45.70 -14.03 -35.83
N LYS A 707 -44.52 -14.17 -36.47
CA LYS A 707 -43.40 -15.00 -35.97
C LYS A 707 -42.55 -14.26 -34.93
N CYS A 708 -42.64 -12.94 -34.89
CA CYS A 708 -41.98 -12.15 -33.85
C CYS A 708 -42.58 -12.48 -32.49
N ARG A 709 -41.72 -12.84 -31.53
CA ARG A 709 -42.11 -13.14 -30.15
C ARG A 709 -41.37 -12.32 -29.11
N ALA A 710 -40.28 -11.67 -29.48
CA ALA A 710 -39.56 -10.78 -28.60
C ALA A 710 -38.99 -9.57 -29.33
N ILE A 711 -38.69 -8.51 -28.57
CA ILE A 711 -37.99 -7.31 -29.00
C ILE A 711 -36.87 -6.99 -28.02
N MET A 712 -35.67 -6.73 -28.53
CA MET A 712 -34.52 -6.36 -27.70
C MET A 712 -34.07 -4.92 -28.00
N GLY A 713 -34.13 -4.06 -26.98
CA GLY A 713 -33.56 -2.72 -27.04
C GLY A 713 -32.08 -2.73 -26.61
N MET A 714 -31.22 -2.00 -27.32
CA MET A 714 -29.86 -1.70 -26.86
C MET A 714 -29.77 -0.24 -26.42
N HIS A 715 -29.34 0.00 -25.18
CA HIS A 715 -29.14 1.36 -24.66
C HIS A 715 -27.82 1.96 -25.17
N SER A 716 -27.81 2.28 -26.46
CA SER A 716 -26.63 2.72 -27.20
C SER A 716 -26.00 3.96 -26.58
N TRP A 717 -24.69 3.86 -26.41
CA TRP A 717 -23.76 4.85 -25.87
C TRP A 717 -24.25 5.46 -24.54
N GLY A 718 -24.88 4.60 -23.74
CA GLY A 718 -25.41 4.89 -22.41
C GLY A 718 -26.71 5.72 -22.41
N LEU A 719 -27.32 5.97 -23.58
CA LEU A 719 -28.65 6.56 -23.69
C LEU A 719 -29.71 5.45 -23.54
N PRO A 720 -30.65 5.56 -22.58
CA PRO A 720 -31.79 4.66 -22.47
C PRO A 720 -32.65 4.68 -23.75
N CYS A 721 -33.16 3.51 -24.13
CA CYS A 721 -34.21 3.44 -25.14
C CYS A 721 -35.51 4.01 -24.55
N GLU A 722 -36.47 4.35 -25.40
CA GLU A 722 -37.82 4.74 -24.99
C GLU A 722 -38.60 3.49 -24.51
N MET A 723 -38.23 2.99 -23.33
CA MET A 723 -38.67 1.69 -22.83
C MET A 723 -40.17 1.64 -22.52
N ASP A 724 -40.77 2.77 -22.20
CA ASP A 724 -42.23 2.93 -22.09
C ASP A 724 -42.90 2.58 -23.44
N LEU A 725 -42.45 3.20 -24.53
CA LEU A 725 -43.00 2.98 -25.86
C LEU A 725 -42.74 1.56 -26.39
N ILE A 726 -41.56 1.00 -26.11
CA ILE A 726 -41.23 -0.39 -26.46
C ILE A 726 -42.15 -1.36 -25.71
N ASN A 727 -42.37 -1.14 -24.41
CA ASN A 727 -43.24 -2.00 -23.60
C ASN A 727 -44.71 -1.90 -24.03
N ASP A 728 -45.20 -0.69 -24.35
CA ASP A 728 -46.57 -0.51 -24.83
C ASP A 728 -46.80 -1.28 -26.14
N PHE A 729 -45.87 -1.14 -27.09
CA PHE A 729 -45.92 -1.90 -28.34
C PHE A 729 -45.80 -3.42 -28.12
N ALA A 730 -44.90 -3.84 -27.23
CA ALA A 730 -44.72 -5.25 -26.91
C ALA A 730 -45.98 -5.86 -26.29
N LYS A 731 -46.64 -5.12 -25.38
CA LYS A 731 -47.92 -5.51 -24.79
C LYS A 731 -49.03 -5.60 -25.83
N GLU A 732 -49.11 -4.65 -26.77
CA GLU A 732 -50.09 -4.65 -27.86
C GLU A 732 -49.95 -5.90 -28.75
N LYS A 733 -48.72 -6.35 -29.01
CA LYS A 733 -48.42 -7.46 -29.93
C LYS A 733 -48.14 -8.80 -29.26
N GLY A 734 -48.14 -8.86 -27.93
CA GLY A 734 -47.79 -10.07 -27.17
C GLY A 734 -46.31 -10.47 -27.35
N LEU A 735 -45.40 -9.50 -27.29
CA LEU A 735 -43.96 -9.71 -27.39
C LEU A 735 -43.32 -9.66 -26.00
N ASP A 736 -42.30 -10.49 -25.77
CA ASP A 736 -41.38 -10.31 -24.65
C ASP A 736 -40.40 -9.17 -24.94
N VAL A 737 -40.10 -8.36 -23.92
CA VAL A 737 -39.08 -7.30 -24.00
C VAL A 737 -37.79 -7.81 -23.37
N LEU A 738 -36.66 -7.53 -24.03
CA LEU A 738 -35.29 -7.82 -23.59
C LEU A 738 -34.44 -6.54 -23.63
N GLU A 739 -33.45 -6.42 -22.76
CA GLU A 739 -32.55 -5.24 -22.72
C GLU A 739 -31.06 -5.61 -22.83
N ASP A 740 -30.35 -4.97 -23.76
CA ASP A 740 -28.89 -4.87 -23.75
C ASP A 740 -28.45 -3.56 -23.09
N CYS A 741 -28.00 -3.67 -21.83
CA CYS A 741 -27.52 -2.56 -21.01
C CYS A 741 -25.98 -2.45 -21.00
N ALA A 742 -25.27 -3.07 -21.94
CA ALA A 742 -23.80 -3.13 -21.94
C ALA A 742 -23.12 -1.75 -21.85
N HIS A 743 -23.79 -0.68 -22.26
CA HIS A 743 -23.26 0.70 -22.24
C HIS A 743 -23.88 1.60 -21.15
N ALA A 744 -24.81 1.10 -20.35
CA ALA A 744 -25.75 1.94 -19.59
C ALA A 744 -25.72 1.69 -18.08
N HIS A 745 -24.53 1.51 -17.50
CA HIS A 745 -24.37 1.22 -16.07
C HIS A 745 -24.78 2.43 -15.22
N GLY A 746 -25.93 2.33 -14.55
CA GLY A 746 -26.53 3.42 -13.77
C GLY A 746 -27.42 4.39 -14.56
N ALA A 747 -27.75 4.07 -15.81
CA ALA A 747 -28.73 4.85 -16.58
C ALA A 747 -30.16 4.54 -16.10
N MET A 748 -31.10 5.47 -16.29
CA MET A 748 -32.49 5.32 -15.85
C MET A 748 -33.47 5.85 -16.89
N HIS A 749 -34.65 5.25 -16.94
CA HIS A 749 -35.83 5.74 -17.66
C HIS A 749 -36.97 5.87 -16.65
N GLN A 750 -37.64 7.01 -16.59
CA GLN A 750 -38.74 7.31 -15.66
C GLN A 750 -38.45 6.92 -14.20
N GLY A 751 -37.24 7.26 -13.72
CA GLY A 751 -36.78 6.97 -12.35
C GLY A 751 -36.43 5.51 -12.06
N LYS A 752 -36.60 4.61 -13.03
CA LYS A 752 -36.29 3.18 -12.92
C LYS A 752 -35.04 2.84 -13.73
N MET A 753 -34.12 2.07 -13.14
CA MET A 753 -32.90 1.67 -13.84
C MET A 753 -33.22 0.86 -15.08
N VAL A 754 -32.47 1.12 -16.15
CA VAL A 754 -32.44 0.22 -17.31
C VAL A 754 -32.03 -1.18 -16.86
N GLY A 755 -32.50 -2.20 -17.57
CA GLY A 755 -32.41 -3.61 -17.17
C GLY A 755 -33.54 -4.10 -16.27
N ASN A 756 -34.41 -3.20 -15.81
CA ASN A 756 -35.64 -3.55 -15.08
C ASN A 756 -36.92 -3.35 -15.91
N TRP A 757 -36.82 -2.92 -17.17
CA TRP A 757 -37.95 -2.62 -18.05
C TRP A 757 -38.32 -3.80 -18.96
N SER A 758 -37.74 -4.97 -18.71
CA SER A 758 -37.80 -6.15 -19.56
C SER A 758 -37.93 -7.42 -18.73
N ARG A 759 -38.27 -8.53 -19.39
CA ARG A 759 -38.26 -9.87 -18.78
C ARG A 759 -36.86 -10.28 -18.33
N MET A 760 -35.87 -9.98 -19.17
CA MET A 760 -34.45 -10.25 -18.94
C MET A 760 -33.57 -9.17 -19.56
N ALA A 761 -32.44 -8.91 -18.92
CA ALA A 761 -31.48 -7.91 -19.37
C ALA A 761 -30.03 -8.37 -19.14
N ILE A 762 -29.08 -7.69 -19.77
CA ILE A 762 -27.65 -7.96 -19.58
C ILE A 762 -26.82 -6.69 -19.41
N TYR A 763 -25.70 -6.84 -18.70
CA TYR A 763 -24.61 -5.87 -18.62
C TYR A 763 -23.29 -6.49 -19.06
N SER A 764 -22.36 -5.63 -19.48
CA SER A 764 -21.00 -6.00 -19.84
C SER A 764 -20.00 -5.21 -19.01
N PHE A 765 -19.02 -5.90 -18.45
CA PHE A 765 -17.89 -5.33 -17.70
C PHE A 765 -16.58 -5.45 -18.49
N GLN A 766 -16.64 -5.42 -19.82
CA GLN A 766 -15.43 -5.40 -20.64
C GLN A 766 -14.60 -4.13 -20.35
N ALA A 767 -13.28 -4.17 -20.58
CA ALA A 767 -12.34 -3.12 -20.19
C ALA A 767 -12.68 -1.68 -20.62
N THR A 768 -13.49 -1.48 -21.67
CA THR A 768 -13.89 -0.15 -22.16
C THR A 768 -15.20 0.36 -21.56
N LYS A 769 -16.00 -0.51 -20.91
CA LYS A 769 -17.33 -0.22 -20.40
C LYS A 769 -17.31 0.83 -19.29
N VAL A 770 -18.49 1.33 -18.94
CA VAL A 770 -18.68 2.33 -17.88
C VAL A 770 -18.13 1.80 -16.54
N LEU A 771 -18.35 0.52 -16.26
CA LEU A 771 -17.82 -0.19 -15.10
C LEU A 771 -16.93 -1.36 -15.55
N PRO A 772 -15.63 -1.16 -15.81
CA PRO A 772 -14.78 -2.17 -16.41
C PRO A 772 -14.24 -3.20 -15.38
N GLY A 773 -14.33 -4.48 -15.69
CA GLY A 773 -13.80 -5.62 -14.91
C GLY A 773 -12.72 -6.43 -15.64
N ILE A 774 -12.03 -5.82 -16.62
CA ILE A 774 -11.23 -6.49 -17.66
C ILE A 774 -12.13 -7.26 -18.63
N GLU A 775 -12.73 -8.36 -18.16
CA GLU A 775 -13.76 -9.13 -18.85
C GLU A 775 -14.81 -9.56 -17.82
N GLY A 776 -16.09 -9.46 -18.19
CA GLY A 776 -17.19 -9.83 -17.32
C GLY A 776 -18.55 -9.43 -17.88
N GLY A 777 -19.61 -10.03 -17.36
CA GLY A 777 -20.98 -9.66 -17.65
C GLY A 777 -21.92 -9.99 -16.50
N MET A 778 -23.15 -9.51 -16.58
CA MET A 778 -24.20 -9.82 -15.62
C MET A 778 -25.51 -10.05 -16.39
N GLY A 779 -26.18 -11.16 -16.15
CA GLY A 779 -27.56 -11.38 -16.56
C GLY A 779 -28.50 -10.95 -15.44
N ILE A 780 -29.63 -10.36 -15.80
CA ILE A 780 -30.70 -9.93 -14.89
C ILE A 780 -31.98 -10.63 -15.34
N TYR A 781 -32.75 -11.11 -14.36
CA TYR A 781 -33.95 -11.90 -14.60
C TYR A 781 -35.04 -11.43 -13.65
N GLN A 782 -36.25 -11.20 -14.16
CA GLN A 782 -37.39 -10.77 -13.34
C GLN A 782 -38.08 -11.94 -12.65
N THR A 783 -37.98 -13.15 -13.22
CA THR A 783 -38.57 -14.36 -12.65
C THR A 783 -37.50 -15.32 -12.16
N ARG A 784 -37.86 -16.12 -11.14
CA ARG A 784 -37.01 -17.20 -10.65
C ARG A 784 -36.72 -18.20 -11.75
N GLU A 785 -37.74 -18.55 -12.53
CA GLU A 785 -37.66 -19.56 -13.56
C GLU A 785 -36.65 -19.21 -14.67
N ASP A 786 -36.67 -17.96 -15.15
CA ASP A 786 -35.69 -17.47 -16.14
C ASP A 786 -34.27 -17.52 -15.59
N PHE A 787 -34.08 -17.08 -14.34
CA PHE A 787 -32.79 -17.14 -13.65
C PHE A 787 -32.26 -18.57 -13.55
N GLU A 788 -33.08 -19.52 -13.11
CA GLU A 788 -32.64 -20.89 -12.90
C GLU A 788 -32.24 -21.58 -14.21
N ARG A 789 -33.01 -21.36 -15.27
CA ARG A 789 -32.71 -21.90 -16.60
C ARG A 789 -31.44 -21.28 -17.18
N ALA A 790 -31.33 -19.96 -17.14
CA ALA A 790 -30.15 -19.26 -17.66
C ALA A 790 -28.89 -19.64 -16.87
N ALA A 791 -28.98 -19.74 -15.54
CA ALA A 791 -27.86 -20.15 -14.71
C ALA A 791 -27.45 -21.60 -14.99
N ALA A 792 -28.40 -22.52 -15.16
CA ALA A 792 -28.10 -23.92 -15.51
C ALA A 792 -27.30 -24.04 -16.82
N PHE A 793 -27.46 -23.08 -17.75
CA PHE A 793 -26.72 -22.96 -19.01
C PHE A 793 -25.32 -22.34 -18.84
N GLY A 794 -24.52 -22.87 -17.93
CA GLY A 794 -23.11 -22.46 -17.83
C GLY A 794 -22.56 -22.33 -16.42
N HIS A 795 -23.42 -22.42 -15.41
CA HIS A 795 -23.09 -22.31 -13.99
C HIS A 795 -23.41 -23.62 -13.27
N TYR A 796 -22.67 -24.68 -13.61
CA TYR A 796 -22.80 -25.99 -12.97
C TYR A 796 -22.68 -25.93 -11.44
N GLU A 797 -21.98 -24.91 -10.92
CA GLU A 797 -21.76 -24.69 -9.49
C GLU A 797 -23.04 -24.37 -8.70
N VAL A 798 -24.11 -23.89 -9.33
CA VAL A 798 -25.37 -23.56 -8.65
C VAL A 798 -26.41 -24.68 -8.68
N CYS A 799 -26.18 -25.75 -9.46
CA CYS A 799 -27.16 -26.80 -9.72
C CYS A 799 -27.31 -27.86 -8.60
N GLY A 800 -26.64 -27.75 -7.46
CA GLY A 800 -26.88 -28.64 -6.29
C GLY A 800 -25.62 -29.28 -5.70
N GLN A 801 -24.99 -30.21 -6.41
CA GLN A 801 -23.85 -31.00 -5.89
C GLN A 801 -22.71 -30.16 -5.30
N TYR A 802 -22.48 -28.95 -5.83
CA TYR A 802 -21.41 -28.04 -5.41
C TYR A 802 -21.88 -26.91 -4.48
N VAL A 803 -23.08 -27.00 -3.91
CA VAL A 803 -23.72 -25.89 -3.16
C VAL A 803 -23.42 -25.95 -1.66
N ALA A 804 -23.49 -27.15 -1.06
CA ALA A 804 -23.31 -27.30 0.39
C ALA A 804 -21.87 -26.96 0.81
N GLY A 805 -21.72 -25.95 1.67
CA GLY A 805 -20.41 -25.47 2.13
C GLY A 805 -19.60 -24.69 1.10
N SER A 806 -20.18 -24.34 -0.06
CA SER A 806 -19.51 -23.51 -1.07
C SER A 806 -19.99 -22.05 -1.02
N PRO A 807 -19.22 -21.10 -1.58
CA PRO A 807 -19.63 -19.69 -1.61
C PRO A 807 -20.89 -19.48 -2.44
N TYR A 808 -21.20 -20.38 -3.37
CA TYR A 808 -22.33 -20.25 -4.28
C TYR A 808 -23.68 -20.53 -3.63
N ALA A 809 -23.71 -20.91 -2.34
CA ALA A 809 -24.91 -21.24 -1.59
C ALA A 809 -26.00 -20.16 -1.66
N ALA A 810 -25.61 -18.88 -1.62
CA ALA A 810 -26.53 -17.75 -1.68
C ALA A 810 -27.34 -17.70 -3.00
N ASN A 811 -26.77 -18.21 -4.10
CA ASN A 811 -27.35 -18.15 -5.44
C ASN A 811 -27.64 -19.53 -6.02
N ALA A 812 -27.81 -20.52 -5.15
CA ALA A 812 -28.16 -21.88 -5.54
C ALA A 812 -29.55 -21.95 -6.17
N LEU A 813 -29.71 -22.89 -7.11
CA LEU A 813 -31.04 -23.25 -7.62
C LEU A 813 -31.91 -23.76 -6.47
N ALA A 814 -33.22 -23.51 -6.56
CA ALA A 814 -34.16 -23.81 -5.49
C ALA A 814 -34.25 -25.32 -5.34
N PRO A 815 -34.48 -25.85 -4.12
CA PRO A 815 -34.57 -27.28 -3.90
C PRO A 815 -35.50 -28.02 -4.87
N GLU A 816 -36.61 -27.38 -5.23
CA GLU A 816 -37.66 -27.83 -6.14
C GLU A 816 -37.37 -27.58 -7.64
N SER A 817 -36.24 -26.96 -7.98
CA SER A 817 -35.92 -26.63 -9.37
C SER A 817 -35.62 -27.88 -10.20
N ASP A 818 -36.34 -28.05 -11.31
CA ASP A 818 -36.12 -29.13 -12.28
C ASP A 818 -34.68 -29.17 -12.81
N TYR A 819 -33.98 -28.03 -12.82
CA TYR A 819 -32.62 -27.91 -13.34
C TYR A 819 -31.55 -28.47 -12.37
N ARG A 820 -31.89 -28.78 -11.12
CA ARG A 820 -30.95 -29.45 -10.19
C ARG A 820 -30.55 -30.85 -10.66
N ARG A 821 -31.39 -31.50 -11.47
CA ARG A 821 -31.07 -32.81 -12.07
C ARG A 821 -29.80 -32.78 -12.93
N TYR A 822 -29.38 -31.59 -13.38
CA TYR A 822 -28.16 -31.37 -14.15
C TYR A 822 -26.94 -31.02 -13.26
N GLN A 823 -26.99 -31.32 -11.97
CA GLN A 823 -25.82 -31.21 -11.10
C GLN A 823 -24.61 -32.00 -11.65
N GLY A 824 -23.40 -31.48 -11.46
CA GLY A 824 -22.18 -32.08 -11.98
C GLY A 824 -21.73 -31.52 -13.34
N THR A 825 -22.68 -31.32 -14.26
CA THR A 825 -22.40 -30.87 -15.64
C THR A 825 -22.94 -29.48 -15.96
N GLY A 826 -23.99 -29.05 -15.24
CA GLY A 826 -24.91 -28.05 -15.78
C GLY A 826 -25.44 -28.52 -17.15
N LEU A 827 -25.65 -27.60 -18.07
CA LEU A 827 -25.99 -27.90 -19.47
C LEU A 827 -24.78 -27.80 -20.42
N GLY A 828 -23.58 -28.16 -19.93
CA GLY A 828 -22.38 -28.40 -20.75
C GLY A 828 -21.49 -27.19 -21.03
N MET A 829 -21.97 -25.96 -20.82
CA MET A 829 -21.16 -24.74 -20.98
C MET A 829 -20.44 -24.35 -19.67
N LYS A 830 -19.38 -23.54 -19.77
CA LYS A 830 -18.70 -22.93 -18.62
C LYS A 830 -18.59 -21.42 -18.81
N LEU A 831 -19.58 -20.69 -18.30
CA LEU A 831 -19.75 -19.25 -18.52
C LEU A 831 -19.44 -18.40 -17.28
N ARG A 832 -18.86 -19.01 -16.23
CA ARG A 832 -18.54 -18.36 -14.96
C ARG A 832 -17.53 -17.23 -15.12
N MET A 833 -17.81 -16.08 -14.49
CA MET A 833 -16.88 -14.95 -14.41
C MET A 833 -15.59 -15.32 -13.68
N HIS A 834 -14.46 -14.75 -14.13
CA HIS A 834 -13.21 -14.87 -13.39
C HIS A 834 -13.28 -14.05 -12.08
N PRO A 835 -12.97 -14.61 -10.91
CA PRO A 835 -13.13 -13.91 -9.63
C PRO A 835 -12.38 -12.57 -9.50
N LEU A 836 -11.23 -12.43 -10.18
CA LEU A 836 -10.53 -11.14 -10.26
C LEU A 836 -11.38 -10.02 -10.86
N ALA A 837 -12.20 -10.33 -11.88
CA ALA A 837 -13.12 -9.35 -12.45
C ALA A 837 -14.13 -8.89 -11.40
N ALA A 838 -14.67 -9.82 -10.61
CA ALA A 838 -15.62 -9.49 -9.55
C ALA A 838 -15.01 -8.60 -8.46
N VAL A 839 -13.76 -8.87 -8.04
CA VAL A 839 -13.03 -7.99 -7.11
C VAL A 839 -12.90 -6.57 -7.66
N LEU A 840 -12.50 -6.42 -8.93
CA LEU A 840 -12.34 -5.10 -9.57
C LEU A 840 -13.67 -4.36 -9.68
N ILE A 841 -14.75 -5.07 -10.01
CA ILE A 841 -16.08 -4.48 -10.14
C ILE A 841 -16.60 -4.05 -8.76
N LEU A 842 -16.52 -4.91 -7.75
CA LEU A 842 -16.96 -4.62 -6.38
C LEU A 842 -16.35 -3.33 -5.83
N GLN A 843 -15.05 -3.12 -6.06
CA GLN A 843 -14.33 -1.91 -5.68
C GLN A 843 -14.82 -0.68 -6.44
N GLN A 844 -14.97 -0.78 -7.77
CA GLN A 844 -15.40 0.36 -8.59
C GLN A 844 -16.88 0.73 -8.39
N MET A 845 -17.73 -0.22 -8.02
CA MET A 845 -19.15 0.04 -7.72
C MET A 845 -19.33 1.06 -6.59
N GLU A 846 -18.39 1.17 -5.66
CA GLU A 846 -18.46 2.14 -4.55
C GLU A 846 -18.47 3.59 -5.06
N ASP A 847 -17.81 3.85 -6.19
CA ASP A 847 -17.67 5.18 -6.78
C ASP A 847 -18.48 5.36 -8.09
N LEU A 848 -19.21 4.34 -8.56
CA LEU A 848 -19.86 4.36 -9.89
C LEU A 848 -20.78 5.57 -10.08
N ALA A 849 -21.65 5.87 -9.13
CA ALA A 849 -22.58 7.01 -9.22
C ALA A 849 -21.83 8.35 -9.30
N LYS A 850 -20.76 8.49 -8.51
CA LYS A 850 -19.90 9.69 -8.52
C LYS A 850 -19.12 9.82 -9.83
N GLN A 851 -18.58 8.72 -10.35
CA GLN A 851 -17.87 8.72 -11.63
C GLN A 851 -18.80 9.09 -12.79
N ASN A 852 -20.01 8.53 -12.81
CA ASN A 852 -21.04 8.91 -13.78
C ASN A 852 -21.35 10.41 -13.70
N GLU A 853 -21.49 10.97 -12.50
CA GLU A 853 -21.76 12.41 -12.33
C GLU A 853 -20.60 13.30 -12.83
N VAL A 854 -19.35 12.91 -12.56
CA VAL A 854 -18.16 13.64 -13.05
C VAL A 854 -18.08 13.61 -14.58
N ILE A 855 -18.38 12.48 -15.21
CA ILE A 855 -18.40 12.38 -16.68
C ILE A 855 -19.56 13.20 -17.25
N ASN A 856 -20.77 12.99 -16.72
CA ASN A 856 -21.99 13.63 -17.19
C ASN A 856 -21.89 15.15 -17.09
N SER A 857 -21.48 15.69 -15.94
CA SER A 857 -21.37 17.15 -15.73
C SER A 857 -20.38 17.81 -16.69
N GLN A 858 -19.28 17.16 -17.03
CA GLN A 858 -18.31 17.69 -17.99
C GLN A 858 -18.81 17.61 -19.43
N VAL A 859 -19.49 16.51 -19.80
CA VAL A 859 -20.14 16.41 -21.12
C VAL A 859 -21.24 17.46 -21.26
N ARG A 860 -22.05 17.68 -20.22
CA ARG A 860 -23.05 18.77 -20.19
C ARG A 860 -22.40 20.13 -20.41
N ARG A 861 -21.34 20.45 -19.68
CA ARG A 861 -20.60 21.71 -19.89
C ARG A 861 -20.16 21.90 -21.34
N ILE A 862 -19.71 20.85 -22.02
CA ILE A 862 -19.37 20.94 -23.45
C ILE A 862 -20.63 21.11 -24.29
N ASN A 863 -21.56 20.15 -24.22
CA ASN A 863 -22.71 20.04 -25.12
C ASN A 863 -23.65 21.24 -24.99
N ASP A 864 -23.91 21.71 -23.77
CA ASP A 864 -24.81 22.84 -23.53
C ASP A 864 -24.30 24.15 -24.18
N HIS A 865 -22.97 24.27 -24.39
CA HIS A 865 -22.35 25.38 -25.13
C HIS A 865 -22.26 25.07 -26.64
N VAL A 866 -21.66 23.94 -27.03
CA VAL A 866 -21.36 23.67 -28.43
C VAL A 866 -22.61 23.36 -29.26
N CYS A 867 -23.68 22.83 -28.66
CA CYS A 867 -24.95 22.61 -29.36
C CYS A 867 -25.73 23.90 -29.63
N GLN A 868 -25.27 25.07 -29.15
CA GLN A 868 -25.78 26.38 -29.58
C GLN A 868 -25.21 26.80 -30.95
N LEU A 869 -24.14 26.14 -31.41
CA LEU A 869 -23.52 26.45 -32.69
C LEU A 869 -24.36 25.91 -33.85
N PRO A 870 -24.50 26.68 -34.95
CA PRO A 870 -25.30 26.27 -36.11
C PRO A 870 -24.96 24.87 -36.62
N GLY A 871 -25.96 23.99 -36.64
CA GLY A 871 -25.81 22.63 -37.18
C GLY A 871 -25.17 21.61 -36.23
N LEU A 872 -24.84 21.96 -34.98
CA LEU A 872 -24.48 20.98 -33.96
C LEU A 872 -25.68 20.58 -33.12
N SER A 873 -25.79 19.29 -32.84
CA SER A 873 -26.76 18.74 -31.91
C SER A 873 -26.20 17.48 -31.27
N GLU A 874 -26.91 16.93 -30.30
CA GLU A 874 -26.58 15.67 -29.67
C GLU A 874 -27.78 14.71 -29.74
N PRO A 875 -27.57 13.39 -29.50
CA PRO A 875 -28.67 12.45 -29.41
C PRO A 875 -29.68 12.90 -28.35
N VAL A 876 -30.94 13.02 -28.75
CA VAL A 876 -32.03 13.52 -27.92
C VAL A 876 -32.21 12.59 -26.72
N CYS A 877 -32.05 13.15 -25.52
CA CYS A 877 -32.35 12.50 -24.25
C CYS A 877 -33.64 13.13 -23.71
N ARG A 878 -34.66 12.31 -23.43
CA ARG A 878 -35.91 12.83 -22.87
C ARG A 878 -35.68 13.35 -21.44
N PRO A 879 -36.49 14.31 -20.95
CA PRO A 879 -36.34 14.84 -19.58
C PRO A 879 -36.53 13.79 -18.48
N ASP A 880 -37.26 12.71 -18.75
CA ASP A 880 -37.48 11.59 -17.85
C ASP A 880 -36.40 10.49 -17.97
N GLN A 881 -35.37 10.70 -18.79
CA GLN A 881 -34.22 9.81 -18.94
C GLN A 881 -32.99 10.36 -18.22
N LYS A 882 -32.31 9.49 -17.47
CA LYS A 882 -30.98 9.74 -16.95
C LYS A 882 -29.96 8.97 -17.78
N ARG A 883 -29.30 9.66 -18.71
CA ARG A 883 -28.23 9.12 -19.54
C ARG A 883 -26.92 8.95 -18.74
N VAL A 884 -26.12 7.97 -19.15
CA VAL A 884 -24.68 7.89 -18.86
C VAL A 884 -23.90 7.93 -20.18
N TYR A 885 -22.60 8.24 -20.13
CA TYR A 885 -21.76 8.26 -21.34
C TYR A 885 -20.78 7.09 -21.37
N TYR A 886 -20.78 6.37 -22.49
CA TYR A 886 -19.88 5.24 -22.73
C TYR A 886 -18.94 5.55 -23.90
N SER A 887 -17.65 5.28 -23.70
CA SER A 887 -16.55 5.38 -24.68
C SER A 887 -16.28 6.79 -25.22
N THR A 888 -17.28 7.47 -25.78
CA THR A 888 -17.19 8.77 -26.44
C THR A 888 -18.44 9.64 -26.17
N ASN A 889 -18.30 10.95 -26.36
CA ASN A 889 -19.40 11.89 -26.44
C ASN A 889 -19.82 12.04 -27.92
N MET A 890 -20.99 11.52 -28.28
CA MET A 890 -21.50 11.59 -29.64
C MET A 890 -22.24 12.90 -29.88
N LEU A 891 -21.90 13.60 -30.96
CA LEU A 891 -22.59 14.77 -31.48
C LEU A 891 -22.96 14.54 -32.95
N PHE A 892 -23.94 15.28 -33.47
CA PHE A 892 -24.35 15.27 -34.87
C PHE A 892 -24.03 16.60 -35.53
N VAL A 893 -23.55 16.52 -36.78
CA VAL A 893 -23.28 17.66 -37.66
C VAL A 893 -24.30 17.67 -38.80
N ASP A 894 -25.16 18.68 -38.82
CA ASP A 894 -25.98 19.04 -39.97
C ASP A 894 -25.16 19.98 -40.87
N GLU A 895 -24.56 19.43 -41.92
CA GLU A 895 -23.66 20.15 -42.82
C GLU A 895 -24.31 21.39 -43.44
N LYS A 896 -25.61 21.34 -43.73
CA LYS A 896 -26.35 22.47 -44.33
C LYS A 896 -26.45 23.64 -43.35
N LYS A 897 -26.74 23.36 -42.08
CA LYS A 897 -26.83 24.39 -41.03
C LYS A 897 -25.46 24.85 -40.55
N ALA A 898 -24.47 23.96 -40.55
CA ALA A 898 -23.09 24.29 -40.19
C ALA A 898 -22.39 25.12 -41.28
N GLY A 899 -22.79 24.97 -42.54
CA GLY A 899 -22.13 25.58 -43.69
C GLY A 899 -20.77 24.95 -44.01
N MET A 900 -20.48 23.77 -43.45
CA MET A 900 -19.21 23.05 -43.55
C MET A 900 -19.49 21.55 -43.66
N SER A 901 -18.65 20.82 -44.40
CA SER A 901 -18.72 19.36 -44.41
C SER A 901 -18.27 18.80 -43.05
N ARG A 902 -18.81 17.64 -42.66
CA ARG A 902 -18.40 16.92 -41.45
C ARG A 902 -16.90 16.62 -41.45
N ALA A 903 -16.34 16.30 -42.62
CA ALA A 903 -14.92 16.05 -42.79
C ALA A 903 -14.08 17.31 -42.50
N ALA A 904 -14.49 18.47 -43.01
CA ALA A 904 -13.84 19.74 -42.75
C ALA A 904 -13.91 20.12 -41.26
N VAL A 905 -15.07 19.92 -40.61
CA VAL A 905 -15.26 20.14 -39.17
C VAL A 905 -14.29 19.27 -38.35
N ILE A 906 -14.22 17.96 -38.63
CA ILE A 906 -13.30 17.05 -37.91
C ILE A 906 -11.85 17.51 -38.08
N LYS A 907 -11.42 17.80 -39.31
CA LYS A 907 -10.06 18.22 -39.62
C LYS A 907 -9.68 19.52 -38.90
N ALA A 908 -10.58 20.51 -38.90
CA ALA A 908 -10.36 21.79 -38.23
C ALA A 908 -10.28 21.64 -36.70
N LEU A 909 -11.19 20.86 -36.10
CA LEU A 909 -11.17 20.59 -34.65
C LEU A 909 -9.91 19.83 -34.21
N GLN A 910 -9.46 18.85 -35.01
CA GLN A 910 -8.21 18.13 -34.75
C GLN A 910 -6.99 19.06 -34.80
N ALA A 911 -6.98 20.04 -35.73
CA ALA A 911 -5.91 21.05 -35.80
C ALA A 911 -5.88 21.96 -34.57
N GLU A 912 -7.03 22.21 -33.93
CA GLU A 912 -7.13 22.92 -32.64
C GLU A 912 -6.83 22.02 -31.42
N GLY A 913 -6.46 20.76 -31.62
CA GLY A 913 -6.09 19.81 -30.56
C GLY A 913 -7.27 19.08 -29.92
N VAL A 914 -8.47 19.16 -30.50
CA VAL A 914 -9.64 18.40 -30.05
C VAL A 914 -9.50 16.94 -30.49
N SER A 915 -9.62 16.00 -29.56
CA SER A 915 -9.73 14.58 -29.90
C SER A 915 -11.14 14.31 -30.39
N VAL A 916 -11.29 14.32 -31.72
CA VAL A 916 -12.54 14.06 -32.43
C VAL A 916 -12.32 13.12 -33.62
N GLY A 917 -13.31 12.30 -33.95
CA GLY A 917 -13.30 11.45 -35.14
C GLY A 917 -14.69 11.22 -35.71
N ALA A 918 -14.77 10.54 -36.85
CA ALA A 918 -16.05 10.13 -37.43
C ALA A 918 -16.76 9.15 -36.47
N GLY A 919 -18.03 9.41 -36.17
CA GLY A 919 -18.82 8.65 -35.21
C GLY A 919 -19.46 7.39 -35.77
N ALA A 920 -18.88 6.78 -36.81
CA ALA A 920 -19.49 5.64 -37.49
C ALA A 920 -19.47 4.38 -36.62
N TYR A 921 -20.56 3.61 -36.67
CA TYR A 921 -20.68 2.31 -36.03
C TYR A 921 -21.14 1.27 -37.07
N PRO A 922 -20.69 0.00 -36.96
CA PRO A 922 -21.07 -1.01 -37.93
C PRO A 922 -22.58 -1.31 -37.91
N GLU A 923 -23.12 -1.53 -39.11
CA GLU A 923 -24.51 -1.92 -39.33
C GLU A 923 -24.57 -3.44 -39.51
N ASN A 924 -25.13 -4.15 -38.53
CA ASN A 924 -25.04 -5.60 -38.51
C ASN A 924 -25.69 -6.26 -39.73
N HIS A 925 -26.83 -5.75 -40.20
CA HIS A 925 -27.54 -6.33 -41.35
C HIS A 925 -26.68 -6.42 -42.63
N LYS A 926 -25.60 -5.62 -42.73
CA LYS A 926 -24.67 -5.63 -43.87
C LYS A 926 -23.59 -6.72 -43.77
N TYR A 927 -23.46 -7.44 -42.66
CA TYR A 927 -22.47 -8.52 -42.53
C TYR A 927 -22.91 -9.80 -43.24
N ALA A 928 -21.96 -10.47 -43.90
CA ALA A 928 -22.19 -11.67 -44.71
C ALA A 928 -22.94 -12.78 -43.96
N VAL A 929 -22.64 -12.97 -42.66
CA VAL A 929 -23.29 -13.98 -41.80
C VAL A 929 -24.81 -13.86 -41.77
N TYR A 930 -25.39 -12.66 -41.95
CA TYR A 930 -26.84 -12.47 -41.98
C TYR A 930 -27.46 -12.69 -43.37
N ALA A 931 -26.67 -12.63 -44.44
CA ALA A 931 -27.13 -12.96 -45.79
C ALA A 931 -27.07 -14.47 -46.10
N GLU A 932 -26.26 -15.21 -45.35
CA GLU A 932 -25.95 -16.63 -45.52
C GLU A 932 -26.95 -17.54 -44.76
N PRO A 933 -27.90 -18.22 -45.44
CA PRO A 933 -29.00 -18.93 -44.78
C PRO A 933 -28.55 -20.10 -43.89
N GLN A 934 -27.39 -20.70 -44.15
CA GLN A 934 -26.88 -21.84 -43.37
C GLN A 934 -26.57 -21.52 -41.90
N TRP A 935 -26.46 -20.24 -41.56
CA TRP A 935 -26.22 -19.82 -40.18
C TRP A 935 -27.49 -19.58 -39.37
N TRP A 936 -28.67 -19.66 -39.99
CA TRP A 936 -29.95 -19.32 -39.39
C TRP A 936 -30.98 -20.42 -39.62
N HIS A 937 -31.99 -20.49 -38.75
CA HIS A 937 -33.02 -21.51 -38.86
C HIS A 937 -33.83 -21.41 -40.17
N HIS A 938 -34.07 -20.18 -40.62
CA HIS A 938 -34.61 -19.89 -41.95
C HIS A 938 -33.95 -18.63 -42.52
N LYS A 939 -34.09 -18.44 -43.84
CA LYS A 939 -33.56 -17.28 -44.55
C LYS A 939 -34.09 -16.00 -43.92
N LEU A 940 -33.17 -15.11 -43.56
CA LEU A 940 -33.46 -13.76 -43.07
C LEU A 940 -34.02 -12.87 -44.18
N ASP A 941 -35.00 -12.06 -43.83
CA ASP A 941 -35.39 -10.89 -44.64
C ASP A 941 -34.50 -9.72 -44.23
N VAL A 942 -33.34 -9.62 -44.89
CA VAL A 942 -32.33 -8.61 -44.57
C VAL A 942 -32.67 -7.33 -45.35
N PRO A 943 -32.98 -6.21 -44.67
CA PRO A 943 -33.26 -4.96 -45.36
C PRO A 943 -32.02 -4.48 -46.12
N ALA A 944 -32.20 -4.00 -47.35
CA ALA A 944 -31.10 -3.48 -48.15
C ALA A 944 -30.52 -2.17 -47.58
N VAL A 945 -31.40 -1.35 -46.97
CA VAL A 945 -31.07 -0.04 -46.40
C VAL A 945 -31.87 0.13 -45.10
N LEU A 946 -31.22 0.69 -44.08
CA LEU A 946 -31.84 1.19 -42.86
C LEU A 946 -31.47 2.67 -42.70
N GLU A 947 -32.38 3.55 -43.12
CA GLU A 947 -32.14 4.98 -43.30
C GLU A 947 -31.64 5.67 -42.02
N GLY A 948 -32.19 5.31 -40.87
CA GLY A 948 -31.78 5.86 -39.58
C GLY A 948 -30.33 5.52 -39.22
N CYS A 949 -29.91 4.29 -39.51
CA CYS A 949 -28.53 3.84 -39.34
C CYS A 949 -27.57 4.64 -40.24
N GLU A 950 -27.92 4.81 -41.51
CA GLU A 950 -27.10 5.55 -42.47
C GLU A 950 -27.04 7.05 -42.14
N GLU A 951 -28.17 7.64 -41.71
CA GLU A 951 -28.24 9.03 -41.30
C GLU A 951 -27.36 9.33 -40.09
N VAL A 952 -27.42 8.47 -39.05
CA VAL A 952 -26.55 8.60 -37.87
C VAL A 952 -25.09 8.45 -38.27
N ASN A 953 -24.74 7.44 -39.07
CA ASN A 953 -23.36 7.25 -39.55
C ASN A 953 -22.86 8.39 -40.44
N ALA A 954 -23.73 9.07 -41.17
CA ALA A 954 -23.39 10.23 -41.99
C ALA A 954 -23.16 11.50 -41.16
N LYS A 955 -23.89 11.67 -40.05
CA LYS A 955 -23.86 12.91 -39.25
C LYS A 955 -22.98 12.84 -38.00
N ALA A 956 -22.76 11.65 -37.44
CA ALA A 956 -22.12 11.51 -36.15
C ALA A 956 -20.63 11.87 -36.15
N ILE A 957 -20.21 12.56 -35.09
CA ILE A 957 -18.82 12.75 -34.68
C ILE A 957 -18.67 12.30 -33.22
N ASN A 958 -17.51 11.75 -32.88
CA ASN A 958 -17.18 11.27 -31.55
C ASN A 958 -16.13 12.18 -30.92
N VAL A 959 -16.48 12.84 -29.82
CA VAL A 959 -15.61 13.67 -29.01
C VAL A 959 -15.15 12.89 -27.77
N ALA A 960 -13.95 13.16 -27.26
CA ALA A 960 -13.42 12.49 -26.08
C ALA A 960 -14.29 12.66 -24.82
N LEU A 961 -14.33 11.62 -23.98
CA LEU A 961 -14.89 11.67 -22.62
C LEU A 961 -13.79 11.87 -21.58
N PHE A 962 -14.07 12.67 -20.56
CA PHE A 962 -13.16 12.90 -19.45
C PHE A 962 -13.65 12.21 -18.18
N ARG A 963 -12.91 11.20 -17.73
CA ARG A 963 -13.24 10.38 -16.54
C ARG A 963 -12.82 11.02 -15.21
N ARG A 964 -12.23 12.20 -15.25
CA ARG A 964 -11.82 13.01 -14.09
C ARG A 964 -12.09 14.47 -14.39
N GLU A 965 -12.22 15.30 -13.36
CA GLU A 965 -12.40 16.74 -13.54
C GLU A 965 -11.19 17.37 -14.23
N VAL A 966 -11.44 18.03 -15.36
CA VAL A 966 -10.46 18.74 -16.18
C VAL A 966 -11.07 20.04 -16.73
N PRO A 967 -11.44 20.99 -15.84
CA PRO A 967 -12.18 22.19 -16.24
C PRO A 967 -11.45 23.02 -17.31
N GLU A 968 -10.12 23.06 -17.28
CA GLU A 968 -9.31 23.79 -18.27
C GLU A 968 -9.42 23.14 -19.65
N LEU A 969 -9.41 21.80 -19.72
CA LEU A 969 -9.50 21.07 -20.98
C LEU A 969 -10.92 21.13 -21.56
N VAL A 970 -11.94 21.09 -20.70
CA VAL A 970 -13.34 21.33 -21.09
C VAL A 970 -13.48 22.72 -21.71
N ALA A 971 -12.92 23.76 -21.07
CA ALA A 971 -12.95 25.12 -21.60
C ALA A 971 -12.17 25.26 -22.93
N GLN A 972 -11.05 24.55 -23.09
CA GLN A 972 -10.31 24.50 -24.35
C GLN A 972 -11.13 23.86 -25.48
N TYR A 973 -11.85 22.77 -25.19
CA TYR A 973 -12.70 22.12 -26.18
C TYR A 973 -13.81 23.07 -26.63
N ILE A 974 -14.50 23.73 -25.70
CA ILE A 974 -15.55 24.72 -26.03
C ILE A 974 -14.97 25.82 -26.92
N LYS A 975 -13.84 26.43 -26.54
CA LYS A 975 -13.19 27.48 -27.33
C LYS A 975 -12.77 27.01 -28.72
N ALA A 976 -12.29 25.77 -28.85
CA ALA A 976 -11.92 25.21 -30.15
C ALA A 976 -13.14 25.08 -31.08
N PHE A 977 -14.27 24.60 -30.55
CA PHE A 977 -15.53 24.54 -31.30
C PHE A 977 -16.01 25.94 -31.71
N GLU A 978 -16.05 26.89 -30.78
CA GLU A 978 -16.42 28.29 -31.06
C GLU A 978 -15.52 28.94 -32.11
N LYS A 979 -14.20 28.69 -32.04
CA LYS A 979 -13.22 29.21 -33.00
C LYS A 979 -13.43 28.63 -34.40
N VAL A 980 -13.60 27.31 -34.51
CA VAL A 980 -13.88 26.64 -35.79
C VAL A 980 -15.17 27.17 -36.40
N TRP A 981 -16.23 27.33 -35.61
CA TRP A 981 -17.49 27.91 -36.09
C TRP A 981 -17.39 29.39 -36.44
N GLY A 982 -16.60 30.17 -35.71
CA GLY A 982 -16.31 31.56 -36.02
C GLY A 982 -15.55 31.75 -37.35
N GLN A 983 -14.89 30.70 -37.85
CA GLN A 983 -14.16 30.68 -39.11
C GLN A 983 -14.80 29.77 -40.16
N ARG A 984 -16.10 29.46 -40.03
CA ARG A 984 -16.78 28.47 -40.87
C ARG A 984 -16.63 28.69 -42.38
N ASP A 985 -16.59 29.94 -42.84
CA ASP A 985 -16.43 30.26 -44.28
C ASP A 985 -15.03 29.89 -44.81
N GLN A 986 -14.01 29.87 -43.95
CA GLN A 986 -12.66 29.43 -44.28
C GLN A 986 -12.57 27.91 -44.19
N VAL A 987 -13.17 27.32 -43.15
CA VAL A 987 -13.22 25.87 -42.95
C VAL A 987 -14.02 25.17 -44.05
N ALA A 988 -15.06 25.80 -44.59
CA ALA A 988 -15.84 25.29 -45.71
C ALA A 988 -15.01 25.08 -47.00
N LYS A 989 -13.82 25.68 -47.09
CA LYS A 989 -12.90 25.55 -48.24
C LYS A 989 -11.88 24.41 -48.07
N LEU A 990 -11.84 23.76 -46.90
CA LEU A 990 -10.96 22.61 -46.59
C LEU A 990 -11.52 21.30 -47.13
#